data_AF-A0A2M7YQ61-F1
#
_entry.id   AF-A0A2M7YQ61-F1
#
_cell.length_a   1.000
_cell.length_b   1.000
_cell.length_c   1.000
_cell.angle_alpha   90.00
_cell.angle_beta   90.00
_cell.angle_gamma   90.00
#
_symmetry.space_group_name_H-M   'P 1'
#
loop_
_entity.id
_entity.type
_entity.pdbx_description
1 polymer ?
#
loop_
_entity_poly.entity_id
_entity_poly.type
_entity_poly.pdbx_seq_one_letter_code
_entity_poly.pdbx_strand_id
1 'polypeptide(L)'
;MLGGMDRWKGRRRSGTLPMAGIAVAVLCLLAMVRPAGADDELEYGLQTHRLARIEITGNTTFPSSLLKSLLRIQESSWKRPLHVAKYRPHMLVTQVRILTNFYRNQGFHQAAVSLDSIVNVPDQGDVIRFSILEGTRTVIGKVHFEGNAPLTREELRTAIRYKAGLPAPVDLNALGGDIFAIADLYRDRAYLRVKVSPSWEIEPNPDGMGYTADLTYRVTPGRKYRIGKVTLAGNSITTDHLVRRELVFAEGDPLYWRNIEDSRRNLLGTSLFRDISISPGSVDTLAGVADLEVHVLERKPAFYEFGVGVGSRERIRLLASWGHYNLWGTGRRMQVRARGSWNLEDVVGNAMTFDQGQVNYRLDFDYVNPRLRDSRYSLDFNVFTRRDTRGESGLNLLSYGFNLGSTWKASRRVTNNVYLGLKITDPTVHPYAPQDLKDRFNEIGAAHTEVRSLNWGVYIDHRNDLFHPSTGLYATGTFLVAGGPLGGDFSFVKGSASWHNYFPTPLGGVLAVRGMVGAATPYSSSRSQGPDGVPYDDRFFAGGATTVRGYDHNRLGPQVSNQDELDLLNYTSDILLPDNPARGGNYLMLTNAEWRFPLPVLRRWKLSGVLFFDGGNVWSKLSDLRWRAFRLNSDPGDPTDLGTTKVWDYRYSWGTGVRLDTPFGPVRVDMGIPLKRARYLSETQDDKDPDRVWHFSLGYPF
;
A
#
# COMPACT_ATOMS: atom_id res chain seq x y z
N MET A 1 -11.66 -69.29 -26.56
CA MET A 1 -12.81 -68.86 -27.38
C MET A 1 -13.57 -67.82 -26.59
N LEU A 2 -13.87 -66.66 -27.21
CA LEU A 2 -14.60 -65.48 -26.69
C LEU A 2 -13.80 -64.72 -25.61
N GLY A 3 -13.23 -63.51 -25.80
CA GLY A 3 -13.54 -62.41 -26.73
C GLY A 3 -14.33 -61.33 -25.99
N GLY A 4 -13.69 -60.21 -25.59
CA GLY A 4 -14.44 -59.04 -25.10
C GLY A 4 -13.68 -57.99 -24.27
N MET A 5 -13.40 -56.86 -24.94
CA MET A 5 -13.47 -55.48 -24.42
C MET A 5 -12.26 -54.90 -23.67
N ASP A 6 -11.40 -54.37 -24.53
CA ASP A 6 -10.49 -53.24 -24.35
C ASP A 6 -11.24 -51.91 -24.09
N ARG A 7 -10.50 -50.93 -23.55
CA ARG A 7 -10.82 -49.52 -23.25
C ARG A 7 -11.56 -49.22 -21.94
N TRP A 8 -10.79 -48.77 -20.95
CA TRP A 8 -11.02 -47.47 -20.26
C TRP A 8 -9.69 -46.99 -19.65
N LYS A 9 -8.97 -46.13 -20.40
CA LYS A 9 -7.77 -45.43 -19.94
C LYS A 9 -8.15 -44.43 -18.83
N GLY A 10 -7.47 -44.53 -17.69
CA GLY A 10 -7.65 -43.67 -16.54
C GLY A 10 -7.39 -42.19 -16.84
N ARG A 11 -8.42 -41.37 -16.63
CA ARG A 11 -8.27 -39.92 -16.43
C ARG A 11 -7.73 -39.69 -15.02
N ARG A 12 -6.44 -39.35 -14.92
CA ARG A 12 -5.86 -38.78 -13.69
C ARG A 12 -6.48 -37.39 -13.45
N ARG A 13 -7.23 -37.24 -12.34
CA ARG A 13 -7.66 -35.94 -11.83
C ARG A 13 -6.55 -35.39 -10.93
N SER A 14 -5.73 -34.48 -11.45
CA SER A 14 -4.91 -33.58 -10.62
C SER A 14 -5.78 -32.37 -10.27
N GLY A 15 -6.04 -32.17 -8.98
CA GLY A 15 -6.92 -31.10 -8.52
C GLY A 15 -7.51 -31.37 -7.15
N THR A 16 -6.68 -31.78 -6.20
CA THR A 16 -7.04 -31.77 -4.79
C THR A 16 -6.84 -30.35 -4.27
N LEU A 17 -7.91 -29.76 -3.73
CA LEU A 17 -7.83 -28.48 -3.03
C LEU A 17 -6.91 -28.63 -1.80
N PRO A 18 -6.11 -27.61 -1.44
CA PRO A 18 -5.41 -27.60 -0.16
C PRO A 18 -6.47 -27.42 0.95
N MET A 19 -6.95 -28.54 1.47
CA MET A 19 -7.95 -28.61 2.56
C MET A 19 -7.54 -27.78 3.78
N ALA A 20 -6.24 -27.59 4.02
CA ALA A 20 -5.71 -26.76 5.09
C ALA A 20 -6.03 -25.26 4.91
N GLY A 21 -5.95 -24.72 3.69
CA GLY A 21 -6.24 -23.31 3.42
C GLY A 21 -7.74 -22.98 3.56
N ILE A 22 -8.60 -23.91 3.14
CA ILE A 22 -10.05 -23.81 3.35
C ILE A 22 -10.38 -23.98 4.83
N ALA A 23 -9.79 -24.96 5.52
CA ALA A 23 -10.04 -25.15 6.95
C ALA A 23 -9.64 -23.92 7.78
N VAL A 24 -8.52 -23.26 7.47
CA VAL A 24 -8.10 -22.02 8.16
C VAL A 24 -9.00 -20.84 7.78
N ALA A 25 -9.34 -20.66 6.50
CA ALA A 25 -10.27 -19.61 6.08
C ALA A 25 -11.68 -19.80 6.67
N VAL A 26 -12.15 -21.06 6.74
CA VAL A 26 -13.41 -21.46 7.36
C VAL A 26 -13.33 -21.32 8.87
N LEU A 27 -12.22 -21.65 9.54
CA LEU A 27 -12.01 -21.42 10.97
C LEU A 27 -11.92 -19.92 11.31
N CYS A 28 -11.30 -19.10 10.46
CA CYS A 28 -11.31 -17.65 10.62
C CYS A 28 -12.71 -17.07 10.36
N LEU A 29 -13.42 -17.57 9.35
CA LEU A 29 -14.82 -17.23 9.10
C LEU A 29 -15.71 -17.67 10.27
N LEU A 30 -15.51 -18.87 10.84
CA LEU A 30 -16.25 -19.41 11.98
C LEU A 30 -15.90 -18.69 13.29
N ALA A 31 -14.64 -18.30 13.49
CA ALA A 31 -14.22 -17.48 14.63
C ALA A 31 -14.72 -16.03 14.52
N MET A 32 -14.99 -15.54 13.30
CA MET A 32 -15.66 -14.26 13.04
C MET A 32 -17.18 -14.39 13.01
N VAL A 33 -17.73 -15.59 12.80
CA VAL A 33 -19.12 -15.94 13.13
C VAL A 33 -19.18 -16.07 14.66
N ARG A 34 -19.08 -14.92 15.34
CA ARG A 34 -19.97 -14.73 16.49
C ARG A 34 -21.38 -15.00 15.97
N PRO A 35 -22.24 -15.72 16.72
CA PRO A 35 -23.65 -15.75 16.37
C PRO A 35 -24.07 -14.30 16.12
N ALA A 36 -24.82 -14.09 15.05
CA ALA A 36 -25.25 -12.79 14.56
C ALA A 36 -26.14 -11.99 15.54
N GLY A 37 -26.06 -12.28 16.85
CA GLY A 37 -26.70 -11.57 17.95
C GLY A 37 -25.73 -11.00 19.00
N ALA A 38 -24.41 -11.14 18.88
CA ALA A 38 -23.48 -10.66 19.93
C ALA A 38 -23.09 -9.16 19.84
N ASP A 39 -23.42 -8.48 18.73
CA ASP A 39 -23.31 -7.01 18.63
C ASP A 39 -24.68 -6.31 18.80
N ASP A 40 -25.77 -7.07 18.89
CA ASP A 40 -27.10 -6.55 19.28
C ASP A 40 -27.21 -6.40 20.82
N GLU A 41 -26.26 -6.92 21.60
CA GLU A 41 -26.27 -6.89 23.07
C GLU A 41 -25.79 -5.56 23.70
N LEU A 42 -25.73 -4.47 22.92
CA LEU A 42 -25.69 -3.10 23.46
C LEU A 42 -26.90 -2.24 23.02
N GLU A 43 -27.97 -2.87 22.54
CA GLU A 43 -29.21 -2.17 22.19
C GLU A 43 -30.30 -2.42 23.23
N TYR A 44 -30.32 -1.57 24.26
CA TYR A 44 -31.47 -1.44 25.14
C TYR A 44 -32.74 -1.14 24.32
N GLY A 45 -33.59 -2.14 24.09
CA GLY A 45 -35.05 -2.03 23.97
C GLY A 45 -35.67 -1.11 22.92
N LEU A 46 -34.94 -0.61 21.92
CA LEU A 46 -35.48 0.35 20.94
C LEU A 46 -36.19 -0.37 19.79
N GLN A 47 -37.53 -0.29 19.76
CA GLN A 47 -38.37 -0.84 18.69
C GLN A 47 -37.99 -0.28 17.31
N THR A 48 -37.74 -1.17 16.34
CA THR A 48 -37.48 -0.81 14.93
C THR A 48 -38.74 -0.97 14.08
N HIS A 49 -39.01 0.02 13.22
CA HIS A 49 -40.17 0.05 12.34
C HIS A 49 -39.76 -0.18 10.88
N ARG A 50 -40.61 -0.82 10.08
CA ARG A 50 -40.39 -0.99 8.63
C ARG A 50 -40.71 0.33 7.92
N LEU A 51 -39.84 0.78 7.03
CA LEU A 51 -40.01 2.00 6.24
C LEU A 51 -40.52 1.62 4.84
N ALA A 52 -41.67 2.15 4.44
CA ALA A 52 -42.20 1.99 3.09
C ALA A 52 -41.59 3.02 2.13
N ARG A 53 -41.76 4.31 2.44
CA ARG A 53 -41.20 5.44 1.67
C ARG A 53 -41.19 6.72 2.49
N ILE A 54 -40.45 7.71 2.00
CA ILE A 54 -40.34 9.05 2.55
C ILE A 54 -41.03 10.01 1.58
N GLU A 55 -41.89 10.88 2.07
CA GLU A 55 -42.52 11.94 1.29
C GLU A 55 -42.04 13.28 1.85
N ILE A 56 -41.59 14.18 0.97
CA ILE A 56 -41.13 15.51 1.35
C ILE A 56 -41.99 16.49 0.56
N THR A 57 -42.66 17.39 1.27
CA THR A 57 -43.54 18.42 0.70
C THR A 57 -43.04 19.81 1.08
N GLY A 58 -43.41 20.81 0.28
CA GLY A 58 -43.00 22.21 0.48
C GLY A 58 -41.61 22.56 -0.06
N ASN A 59 -40.85 21.59 -0.58
CA ASN A 59 -39.60 21.84 -1.27
C ASN A 59 -39.83 22.32 -2.71
N THR A 60 -39.39 23.53 -3.03
CA THR A 60 -39.51 24.15 -4.37
C THR A 60 -38.14 24.37 -5.01
N THR A 61 -37.11 24.70 -4.22
CA THR A 61 -35.76 24.94 -4.73
C THR A 61 -34.98 23.65 -5.00
N PHE A 62 -35.08 22.67 -4.10
CA PHE A 62 -34.33 21.42 -4.19
C PHE A 62 -35.25 20.23 -4.48
N PRO A 63 -34.87 19.32 -5.39
CA PRO A 63 -35.69 18.15 -5.69
C PRO A 63 -35.72 17.18 -4.51
N SER A 64 -36.87 16.53 -4.27
CA SER A 64 -37.06 15.62 -3.13
C SER A 64 -36.08 14.44 -3.16
N SER A 65 -35.62 14.02 -4.33
CA SER A 65 -34.59 12.97 -4.50
C SER A 65 -33.25 13.35 -3.86
N LEU A 66 -32.82 14.60 -4.02
CA LEU A 66 -31.60 15.12 -3.38
C LEU A 66 -31.76 15.11 -1.86
N LEU A 67 -32.88 15.63 -1.36
CA LEU A 67 -33.16 15.71 0.08
C LEU A 67 -33.21 14.33 0.73
N LYS A 68 -33.84 13.34 0.09
CA LYS A 68 -33.85 11.94 0.55
C LYS A 68 -32.44 11.33 0.60
N SER A 69 -31.56 11.68 -0.33
CA SER A 69 -30.18 11.16 -0.34
C SER A 69 -29.33 11.66 0.84
N LEU A 70 -29.70 12.80 1.45
CA LEU A 70 -29.01 13.38 2.61
C LEU A 70 -29.41 12.69 3.93
N LEU A 71 -30.56 12.03 3.96
CA LEU A 71 -31.08 11.38 5.16
C LEU A 71 -30.26 10.12 5.52
N ARG A 72 -30.14 9.84 6.81
CA ARG A 72 -29.54 8.59 7.30
C ARG A 72 -30.50 7.41 7.15
N ILE A 73 -31.81 7.69 7.14
CA ILE A 73 -32.84 6.71 6.77
C ILE A 73 -32.96 6.68 5.24
N GLN A 74 -32.99 5.47 4.67
CA GLN A 74 -32.96 5.29 3.21
C GLN A 74 -34.10 4.34 2.80
N GLU A 75 -34.75 4.67 1.69
CA GLU A 75 -35.79 3.83 1.08
C GLU A 75 -35.18 2.56 0.48
N SER A 76 -36.02 1.54 0.26
CA SER A 76 -35.62 0.38 -0.54
C SER A 76 -35.28 0.83 -1.96
N SER A 77 -34.17 0.32 -2.49
CA SER A 77 -33.66 0.71 -3.82
C SER A 77 -33.49 -0.53 -4.68
N TRP A 78 -33.77 -0.41 -5.98
CA TRP A 78 -33.51 -1.47 -6.96
C TRP A 78 -32.04 -1.92 -7.01
N LYS A 79 -31.11 -1.05 -6.58
CA LYS A 79 -29.68 -1.37 -6.43
C LYS A 79 -29.39 -2.28 -5.23
N ARG A 80 -30.36 -2.51 -4.34
CA ARG A 80 -30.28 -3.33 -3.12
C ARG A 80 -31.58 -4.14 -2.92
N PRO A 81 -31.89 -5.10 -3.81
CA PRO A 81 -33.20 -5.76 -3.86
C PRO A 81 -33.54 -6.59 -2.60
N LEU A 82 -32.54 -7.00 -1.81
CA LEU A 82 -32.73 -7.78 -0.58
C LEU A 82 -32.76 -6.92 0.70
N HIS A 83 -32.64 -5.59 0.60
CA HIS A 83 -32.63 -4.71 1.76
C HIS A 83 -34.04 -4.29 2.16
N VAL A 84 -34.48 -4.72 3.35
CA VAL A 84 -35.71 -4.22 3.97
C VAL A 84 -35.39 -2.93 4.71
N ALA A 85 -35.91 -1.81 4.21
CA ALA A 85 -35.71 -0.51 4.84
C ALA A 85 -36.39 -0.48 6.23
N LYS A 86 -35.62 -0.10 7.25
CA LYS A 86 -36.07 0.03 8.64
C LYS A 86 -35.58 1.35 9.22
N TYR A 87 -36.29 1.87 10.21
CA TYR A 87 -35.88 3.07 10.95
C TYR A 87 -36.24 2.96 12.43
N ARG A 88 -35.67 3.86 13.23
CA ARG A 88 -36.00 4.01 14.66
C ARG A 88 -36.69 5.37 14.86
N PRO A 89 -37.83 5.45 15.57
CA PRO A 89 -38.57 6.71 15.72
C PRO A 89 -37.73 7.90 16.21
N HIS A 90 -36.82 7.70 17.19
CA HIS A 90 -35.95 8.76 17.70
C HIS A 90 -34.98 9.34 16.65
N MET A 91 -34.68 8.59 15.59
CA MET A 91 -33.79 9.07 14.51
C MET A 91 -34.45 10.12 13.62
N LEU A 92 -35.78 10.25 13.65
CA LEU A 92 -36.52 11.24 12.85
C LEU A 92 -36.19 12.68 13.25
N VAL A 93 -35.99 12.94 14.54
CA VAL A 93 -35.53 14.24 15.03
C VAL A 93 -34.17 14.60 14.41
N THR A 94 -33.28 13.61 14.26
CA THR A 94 -31.99 13.81 13.61
C THR A 94 -32.15 14.09 12.12
N GLN A 95 -33.11 13.44 11.44
CA GLN A 95 -33.40 13.70 10.02
C GLN A 95 -33.90 15.14 9.80
N VAL A 96 -34.83 15.61 10.63
CA VAL A 96 -35.33 16.99 10.60
C VAL A 96 -34.17 17.99 10.75
N ARG A 97 -33.25 17.75 11.70
CA ARG A 97 -32.05 18.58 11.88
C ARG A 97 -31.13 18.55 10.66
N ILE A 98 -30.92 17.39 10.03
CA ILE A 98 -30.09 17.28 8.82
C ILE A 98 -30.66 18.14 7.69
N LEU A 99 -31.96 18.03 7.42
CA LEU A 99 -32.62 18.81 6.37
C LEU A 99 -32.61 20.31 6.70
N THR A 100 -32.94 20.68 7.93
CA THR A 100 -32.91 22.09 8.37
C THR A 100 -31.52 22.68 8.20
N ASN A 101 -30.47 21.97 8.64
CA ASN A 101 -29.09 22.42 8.51
C ASN A 101 -28.65 22.50 7.05
N PHE A 102 -29.09 21.57 6.20
CA PHE A 102 -28.82 21.63 4.76
C PHE A 102 -29.38 22.92 4.16
N TYR A 103 -30.66 23.23 4.37
CA TYR A 103 -31.29 24.44 3.86
C TYR A 103 -30.62 25.71 4.38
N ARG A 104 -30.34 25.77 5.69
CA ARG A 104 -29.62 26.90 6.30
C ARG A 104 -28.24 27.10 5.69
N ASN A 105 -27.49 26.02 5.44
CA ASN A 105 -26.19 26.07 4.75
C ASN A 105 -26.30 26.48 3.26
N GLN A 106 -27.49 26.39 2.66
CA GLN A 106 -27.78 26.86 1.30
C GLN A 106 -28.32 28.30 1.25
N GLY A 107 -28.33 29.01 2.39
CA GLY A 107 -28.70 30.42 2.50
C GLY A 107 -30.16 30.64 2.90
N PHE A 108 -30.90 29.58 3.21
CA PHE A 108 -32.29 29.67 3.66
C PHE A 108 -32.36 29.77 5.19
N HIS A 109 -32.08 30.96 5.73
CA HIS A 109 -31.95 31.15 7.18
C HIS A 109 -33.25 30.91 7.96
N GLN A 110 -34.38 31.19 7.32
CA GLN A 110 -35.73 31.00 7.88
C GLN A 110 -36.28 29.59 7.65
N ALA A 111 -35.49 28.69 7.06
CA ALA A 111 -35.96 27.35 6.76
C ALA A 111 -36.38 26.61 8.02
N ALA A 112 -37.60 26.06 7.99
CA ALA A 112 -38.16 25.24 9.03
C ALA A 112 -38.58 23.90 8.43
N VAL A 113 -38.11 22.82 9.03
CA VAL A 113 -38.51 21.45 8.66
C VAL A 113 -39.26 20.86 9.84
N SER A 114 -40.42 20.27 9.58
CA SER A 114 -41.21 19.53 10.57
C SER A 114 -41.50 18.12 10.10
N LEU A 115 -41.70 17.23 11.06
CA LEU A 115 -42.31 15.92 10.80
C LEU A 115 -43.82 16.15 10.77
N ASP A 116 -44.43 15.95 9.60
CA ASP A 116 -45.86 16.18 9.39
C ASP A 116 -46.70 15.01 9.87
N SER A 117 -46.41 13.80 9.37
CA SER A 117 -47.13 12.59 9.76
C SER A 117 -46.33 11.31 9.54
N ILE A 118 -46.67 10.26 10.29
CA ILE A 118 -46.22 8.89 10.07
C ILE A 118 -47.48 8.05 9.84
N VAL A 119 -47.62 7.46 8.66
CA VAL A 119 -48.78 6.65 8.28
C VAL A 119 -48.35 5.21 8.08
N ASN A 120 -48.84 4.29 8.90
CA ASN A 120 -48.58 2.87 8.70
C ASN A 120 -49.42 2.35 7.53
N VAL A 121 -48.77 1.80 6.50
CA VAL A 121 -49.43 1.12 5.39
C VAL A 121 -49.30 -0.38 5.63
N PRO A 122 -50.43 -1.12 5.78
CA PRO A 122 -50.41 -2.57 5.97
C PRO A 122 -49.52 -3.27 4.95
N ASP A 123 -48.72 -4.24 5.41
CA ASP A 123 -47.77 -5.05 4.63
C ASP A 123 -46.59 -4.32 3.95
N GLN A 124 -46.61 -2.99 3.87
CA GLN A 124 -45.58 -2.16 3.25
C GLN A 124 -44.65 -1.50 4.29
N GLY A 125 -45.20 -1.09 5.44
CA GLY A 125 -44.49 -0.34 6.49
C GLY A 125 -44.92 1.13 6.57
N ASP A 126 -44.18 1.94 7.32
CA ASP A 126 -44.51 3.34 7.58
C ASP A 126 -44.13 4.26 6.41
N VAL A 127 -45.02 5.17 6.07
CA VAL A 127 -44.78 6.32 5.19
C VAL A 127 -44.52 7.54 6.06
N ILE A 128 -43.32 8.11 5.92
CA ILE A 128 -42.88 9.25 6.74
C ILE A 128 -42.96 10.52 5.91
N ARG A 129 -43.74 11.50 6.37
CA ARG A 129 -43.93 12.79 5.69
C ARG A 129 -43.18 13.90 6.41
N PHE A 130 -42.29 14.58 5.68
CA PHE A 130 -41.64 15.82 6.13
C PHE A 130 -42.25 17.00 5.38
N SER A 131 -42.57 18.06 6.11
CA SER A 131 -42.99 19.34 5.54
C SER A 131 -41.86 20.36 5.70
N ILE A 132 -41.55 21.08 4.62
CA ILE A 132 -40.48 22.07 4.56
C ILE A 132 -41.07 23.42 4.21
N LEU A 133 -40.83 24.40 5.07
CA LEU A 133 -40.93 25.82 4.75
C LEU A 133 -39.53 26.31 4.41
N GLU A 134 -39.22 26.49 3.13
CA GLU A 134 -37.88 26.89 2.69
C GLU A 134 -37.54 28.32 3.14
N GLY A 135 -38.51 29.23 3.07
CA GLY A 135 -38.27 30.65 3.30
C GLY A 135 -37.52 31.30 2.14
N THR A 136 -37.04 32.52 2.36
CA THR A 136 -36.28 33.28 1.36
C THR A 136 -34.80 32.91 1.37
N ARG A 137 -34.18 32.87 0.18
CA ARG A 137 -32.75 32.59 0.05
C ARG A 137 -31.95 33.88 0.19
N THR A 138 -30.92 33.82 1.03
CA THR A 138 -29.92 34.88 1.16
C THR A 138 -28.61 34.43 0.50
N VAL A 139 -28.09 35.24 -0.41
CA VAL A 139 -26.82 34.98 -1.12
C VAL A 139 -25.82 36.07 -0.81
N ILE A 140 -24.53 35.77 -0.93
CA ILE A 140 -23.48 36.77 -0.75
C ILE A 140 -23.49 37.72 -1.96
N GLY A 141 -23.67 39.01 -1.71
CA GLY A 141 -23.59 40.05 -2.74
C GLY A 141 -22.13 40.35 -3.06
N LYS A 142 -21.50 41.17 -2.25
CA LYS A 142 -20.09 41.55 -2.34
C LYS A 142 -19.30 41.09 -1.13
N VAL A 143 -18.01 40.87 -1.35
CA VAL A 143 -17.04 40.61 -0.28
C VAL A 143 -16.03 41.74 -0.23
N HIS A 144 -16.04 42.45 0.90
CA HIS A 144 -15.18 43.58 1.20
C HIS A 144 -14.12 43.22 2.23
N PHE A 145 -12.98 43.89 2.13
CA PHE A 145 -11.89 43.77 3.09
C PHE A 145 -11.47 45.16 3.54
N GLU A 146 -11.45 45.37 4.85
CA GLU A 146 -11.02 46.61 5.49
C GLU A 146 -9.75 46.36 6.32
N GLY A 147 -8.84 47.33 6.35
CA GLY A 147 -7.58 47.20 7.10
C GLY A 147 -6.66 46.09 6.56
N ASN A 148 -6.79 45.76 5.27
CA ASN A 148 -6.13 44.60 4.68
C ASN A 148 -4.63 44.80 4.40
N ALA A 149 -4.05 45.98 4.62
CA ALA A 149 -2.62 46.20 4.43
C ALA A 149 -1.82 45.34 5.43
N PRO A 150 -0.67 44.74 5.03
CA PRO A 150 0.00 44.88 3.74
C PRO A 150 -0.47 43.92 2.65
N LEU A 151 -1.44 43.04 2.91
CA LEU A 151 -1.95 42.08 1.93
C LEU A 151 -2.84 42.77 0.90
N THR A 152 -2.82 42.26 -0.32
CA THR A 152 -3.75 42.70 -1.36
C THR A 152 -5.12 42.05 -1.16
N ARG A 153 -6.17 42.72 -1.66
CA ARG A 153 -7.54 42.15 -1.65
C ARG A 153 -7.62 40.88 -2.50
N GLU A 154 -6.82 40.79 -3.56
CA GLU A 154 -6.67 39.61 -4.43
C GLU A 154 -6.19 38.40 -3.61
N GLU A 155 -5.08 38.54 -2.86
CA GLU A 155 -4.55 37.47 -2.02
C GLU A 155 -5.58 36.97 -1.01
N LEU A 156 -6.27 37.89 -0.31
CA LEU A 156 -7.31 37.52 0.64
C LEU A 156 -8.50 36.81 -0.03
N ARG A 157 -8.92 37.29 -1.21
CA ARG A 157 -10.03 36.71 -1.97
C ARG A 157 -9.74 35.29 -2.47
N THR A 158 -8.47 34.97 -2.74
CA THR A 158 -8.08 33.60 -3.13
C THR A 158 -8.09 32.61 -1.96
N ALA A 159 -7.86 33.08 -0.73
CA ALA A 159 -7.76 32.23 0.45
C ALA A 159 -9.11 31.90 1.10
N ILE A 160 -10.12 32.74 0.92
CA ILE A 160 -11.44 32.54 1.51
C ILE A 160 -12.33 31.62 0.65
N ARG A 161 -13.24 30.92 1.33
CA ARG A 161 -14.22 30.04 0.70
C ARG A 161 -15.46 30.81 0.24
N TYR A 162 -15.90 31.79 1.02
CA TYR A 162 -17.10 32.55 0.72
C TYR A 162 -16.83 33.61 -0.38
N LYS A 163 -17.62 33.54 -1.46
CA LYS A 163 -17.50 34.39 -2.66
C LYS A 163 -18.90 34.88 -3.05
N ALA A 164 -18.93 35.95 -3.84
CA ALA A 164 -20.16 36.48 -4.41
C ALA A 164 -20.97 35.37 -5.12
N GLY A 165 -22.29 35.36 -4.90
CA GLY A 165 -23.23 34.37 -5.42
C GLY A 165 -23.33 33.06 -4.63
N LEU A 166 -22.46 32.81 -3.63
CA LEU A 166 -22.59 31.66 -2.74
C LEU A 166 -23.67 31.90 -1.67
N PRO A 167 -24.24 30.83 -1.08
CA PRO A 167 -25.06 30.93 0.12
C PRO A 167 -24.45 31.80 1.23
N ALA A 168 -25.24 32.71 1.79
CA ALA A 168 -24.80 33.50 2.93
C ALA A 168 -24.63 32.60 4.17
N PRO A 169 -23.59 32.83 4.99
CA PRO A 169 -23.36 32.09 6.23
C PRO A 169 -24.49 32.36 7.23
N VAL A 170 -24.81 31.36 8.05
CA VAL A 170 -25.89 31.45 9.05
C VAL A 170 -25.40 32.16 10.32
N ASP A 171 -24.12 32.00 10.68
CA ASP A 171 -23.50 32.61 11.85
C ASP A 171 -21.98 32.86 11.64
N LEU A 172 -21.36 33.59 12.58
CA LEU A 172 -19.92 33.94 12.52
C LEU A 172 -19.01 32.72 12.75
N ASN A 173 -19.50 31.67 13.42
CA ASN A 173 -18.72 30.46 13.65
C ASN A 173 -18.59 29.64 12.35
N ALA A 174 -19.62 29.67 11.50
CA ALA A 174 -19.61 29.09 10.16
C ALA A 174 -18.55 29.76 9.25
N LEU A 175 -18.23 31.04 9.50
CA LEU A 175 -17.13 31.77 8.85
C LEU A 175 -15.75 31.45 9.45
N GLY A 176 -15.66 30.60 10.47
CA GLY A 176 -14.40 30.31 11.17
C GLY A 176 -13.26 29.88 10.24
N GLY A 177 -13.58 29.17 9.15
CA GLY A 177 -12.59 28.78 8.14
C GLY A 177 -11.95 29.96 7.40
N ASP A 178 -12.74 30.96 7.04
CA ASP A 178 -12.25 32.16 6.35
C ASP A 178 -11.49 33.07 7.32
N ILE A 179 -12.00 33.23 8.54
CA ILE A 179 -11.32 33.96 9.63
C ILE A 179 -9.93 33.35 9.86
N PHE A 180 -9.86 32.01 9.96
CA PHE A 180 -8.62 31.28 10.14
C PHE A 180 -7.69 31.46 8.93
N ALA A 181 -8.19 31.29 7.70
CA ALA A 181 -7.39 31.41 6.48
C ALA A 181 -6.80 32.82 6.30
N ILE A 182 -7.60 33.87 6.54
CA ILE A 182 -7.13 35.25 6.52
C ILE A 182 -6.06 35.44 7.61
N ALA A 183 -6.35 35.06 8.86
CA ALA A 183 -5.41 35.21 9.97
C ALA A 183 -4.08 34.48 9.71
N ASP A 184 -4.13 33.28 9.12
CA ASP A 184 -2.96 32.48 8.78
C ASP A 184 -2.04 33.19 7.78
N LEU A 185 -2.60 33.84 6.74
CA LEU A 185 -1.81 34.65 5.79
C LEU A 185 -1.02 35.80 6.44
N TYR A 186 -1.60 36.41 7.48
CA TYR A 186 -0.93 37.45 8.27
C TYR A 186 0.11 36.86 9.22
N ARG A 187 -0.21 35.76 9.90
CA ARG A 187 0.74 35.05 10.77
C ARG A 187 1.95 34.52 9.99
N ASP A 188 1.76 34.12 8.74
CA ASP A 188 2.82 33.77 7.78
C ASP A 188 3.72 34.96 7.40
N ARG A 189 3.35 36.19 7.78
CA ARG A 189 4.15 37.43 7.59
C ARG A 189 4.55 38.07 8.92
N ALA A 190 4.55 37.28 9.99
CA ALA A 190 4.93 37.63 11.36
C ALA A 190 3.91 38.46 12.16
N TYR A 191 2.68 38.59 11.69
CA TYR A 191 1.60 39.24 12.44
C TYR A 191 0.89 38.24 13.36
N LEU A 192 1.51 37.88 14.49
CA LEU A 192 1.01 36.85 15.42
C LEU A 192 -0.39 37.16 15.95
N ARG A 193 -0.63 38.41 16.35
CA ARG A 193 -1.86 38.88 17.02
C ARG A 193 -2.86 39.55 16.07
N VAL A 194 -2.90 39.13 14.81
CA VAL A 194 -3.92 39.60 13.86
C VAL A 194 -5.33 39.30 14.39
N LYS A 195 -6.21 40.29 14.32
CA LYS A 195 -7.64 40.14 14.62
C LYS A 195 -8.42 40.28 13.33
N VAL A 196 -9.26 39.29 13.03
CA VAL A 196 -10.18 39.33 11.88
C VAL A 196 -11.59 39.31 12.45
N SER A 197 -12.39 40.32 12.11
CA SER A 197 -13.76 40.48 12.57
C SER A 197 -14.67 40.58 11.34
N PRO A 198 -15.47 39.54 11.05
CA PRO A 198 -16.48 39.62 10.00
C PRO A 198 -17.69 40.39 10.50
N SER A 199 -18.29 41.14 9.59
CA SER A 199 -19.65 41.68 9.72
C SER A 199 -20.35 41.51 8.38
N TRP A 200 -21.68 41.44 8.40
CA TRP A 200 -22.46 41.46 7.18
C TRP A 200 -23.69 42.32 7.34
N GLU A 201 -24.13 42.89 6.23
CA GLU A 201 -25.37 43.66 6.13
C GLU A 201 -26.27 42.94 5.13
N ILE A 202 -27.53 42.70 5.54
CA ILE A 202 -28.51 41.99 4.72
C ILE A 202 -29.43 43.02 4.10
N GLU A 203 -29.44 43.07 2.78
CA GLU A 203 -30.31 43.94 1.99
C GLU A 203 -31.31 43.10 1.19
N PRO A 204 -32.56 43.54 1.02
CA PRO A 204 -33.49 42.91 0.10
C PRO A 204 -33.00 43.09 -1.34
N ASN A 205 -33.15 42.06 -2.17
CA ASN A 205 -32.73 42.15 -3.56
C ASN A 205 -33.59 43.17 -4.33
N PRO A 206 -33.02 43.89 -5.32
CA PRO A 206 -33.76 44.89 -6.11
C PRO A 206 -34.97 44.33 -6.87
N ASP A 207 -34.97 43.04 -7.17
CA ASP A 207 -36.07 42.30 -7.82
C ASP A 207 -37.15 41.81 -6.84
N GLY A 208 -36.99 42.10 -5.54
CA GLY A 208 -37.88 41.64 -4.47
C GLY A 208 -37.80 40.14 -4.19
N MET A 209 -36.91 39.41 -4.87
CA MET A 209 -36.79 37.95 -4.80
C MET A 209 -35.55 37.58 -3.98
N GLY A 210 -35.73 37.50 -2.66
CA GLY A 210 -34.69 37.09 -1.71
C GLY A 210 -33.87 38.24 -1.14
N TYR A 211 -32.74 37.90 -0.52
CA TYR A 211 -31.87 38.84 0.17
C TYR A 211 -30.42 38.68 -0.30
N THR A 212 -29.64 39.75 -0.23
CA THR A 212 -28.19 39.77 -0.44
C THR A 212 -27.51 40.14 0.86
N ALA A 213 -26.45 39.41 1.22
CA ALA A 213 -25.60 39.70 2.36
C ALA A 213 -24.25 40.22 1.87
N ASP A 214 -23.95 41.49 2.14
CA ASP A 214 -22.65 42.08 1.84
C ASP A 214 -21.70 41.81 3.01
N LEU A 215 -20.68 40.99 2.76
CA LEU A 215 -19.77 40.47 3.76
C LEU A 215 -18.51 41.33 3.84
N THR A 216 -18.23 41.90 5.01
CA THR A 216 -17.06 42.72 5.27
C THR A 216 -16.15 42.05 6.28
N TYR A 217 -14.91 41.75 5.89
CA TYR A 217 -13.87 41.27 6.78
C TYR A 217 -12.99 42.45 7.22
N ARG A 218 -13.16 42.90 8.47
CA ARG A 218 -12.28 43.90 9.06
C ARG A 218 -11.06 43.24 9.68
N VAL A 219 -9.89 43.56 9.15
CA VAL A 219 -8.61 43.03 9.61
C VAL A 219 -7.85 44.08 10.38
N THR A 220 -7.34 43.70 11.55
CA THR A 220 -6.39 44.48 12.34
C THR A 220 -5.10 43.66 12.43
N PRO A 221 -4.10 43.91 11.55
CA PRO A 221 -2.88 43.13 11.48
C PRO A 221 -2.06 43.15 12.77
N GLY A 222 -2.01 44.30 13.46
CA GLY A 222 -1.14 44.51 14.60
C GLY A 222 0.33 44.68 14.21
N ARG A 223 1.24 44.43 15.16
CA ARG A 223 2.70 44.51 14.95
C ARG A 223 3.27 43.19 14.45
N LYS A 224 4.43 43.26 13.79
CA LYS A 224 5.23 42.06 13.50
C LYS A 224 5.94 41.59 14.76
N TYR A 225 6.04 40.28 14.93
CA TYR A 225 6.72 39.64 16.04
C TYR A 225 8.00 38.95 15.57
N ARG A 226 9.03 39.02 16.40
CA ARG A 226 10.24 38.20 16.31
C ARG A 226 10.20 37.13 17.39
N ILE A 227 10.93 36.04 17.14
CA ILE A 227 11.10 34.95 18.08
C ILE A 227 12.09 35.43 19.15
N GLY A 228 11.66 35.37 20.41
CA GLY A 228 12.52 35.61 21.56
C GLY A 228 13.28 34.35 21.93
N LYS A 229 13.23 33.98 23.20
CA LYS A 229 13.85 32.75 23.73
C LYS A 229 13.04 31.52 23.31
N VAL A 230 13.73 30.45 22.90
CA VAL A 230 13.11 29.15 22.60
C VAL A 230 13.43 28.16 23.73
N THR A 231 12.43 27.87 24.54
CA THR A 231 12.52 26.93 25.66
C THR A 231 12.01 25.56 25.25
N LEU A 232 12.78 24.52 25.53
CA LEU A 232 12.42 23.13 25.25
C LEU A 232 12.00 22.42 26.54
N ALA A 233 10.95 21.60 26.46
CA ALA A 233 10.46 20.81 27.57
C ALA A 233 9.91 19.46 27.11
N GLY A 234 10.03 18.45 27.99
CA GLY A 234 9.48 17.11 27.78
C GLY A 234 10.40 16.12 27.04
N ASN A 235 11.56 16.55 26.55
CA ASN A 235 12.60 15.69 25.96
C ASN A 235 13.56 15.13 27.03
N SER A 236 13.09 14.21 27.88
CA SER A 236 13.92 13.67 28.97
C SER A 236 14.98 12.68 28.49
N ILE A 237 14.71 11.94 27.40
CA ILE A 237 15.67 11.00 26.81
C ILE A 237 16.37 11.64 25.61
N THR A 238 15.63 12.39 24.79
CA THR A 238 16.12 12.97 23.55
C THR A 238 16.91 14.24 23.81
N THR A 239 18.08 14.34 23.19
CA THR A 239 18.95 15.50 23.32
C THR A 239 18.30 16.77 22.77
N ASP A 240 18.48 17.90 23.46
CA ASP A 240 18.05 19.23 23.00
C ASP A 240 18.53 19.52 21.59
N HIS A 241 19.78 19.14 21.28
CA HIS A 241 20.38 19.31 19.97
C HIS A 241 19.52 18.70 18.85
N LEU A 242 18.99 17.48 19.05
CA LEU A 242 18.11 16.85 18.07
C LEU A 242 16.84 17.68 17.86
N VAL A 243 16.20 18.11 18.95
CA VAL A 243 14.96 18.89 18.86
C VAL A 243 15.23 20.21 18.12
N ARG A 244 16.29 20.93 18.48
CA ARG A 244 16.67 22.21 17.85
C ARG A 244 16.98 22.08 16.37
N ARG A 245 17.66 21.00 15.95
CA ARG A 245 17.98 20.72 14.54
C ARG A 245 16.73 20.52 13.66
N GLU A 246 15.61 20.10 14.24
CA GLU A 246 14.36 19.93 13.48
C GLU A 246 13.54 21.22 13.40
N LEU A 247 13.88 22.26 14.19
CA LEU A 247 13.27 23.57 14.11
C LEU A 247 13.77 24.35 12.88
N VAL A 248 12.84 24.97 12.15
CA VAL A 248 13.09 25.75 10.93
C VAL A 248 13.27 27.24 11.26
N PHE A 249 13.45 27.56 12.54
CA PHE A 249 13.59 28.93 13.04
C PHE A 249 14.60 28.98 14.18
N ALA A 250 15.20 30.14 14.37
CA ALA A 250 16.11 30.45 15.46
C ALA A 250 15.60 31.65 16.28
N GLU A 251 16.22 31.87 17.44
CA GLU A 251 15.99 33.06 18.25
C GLU A 251 16.40 34.32 17.45
N GLY A 252 15.55 35.35 17.45
CA GLY A 252 15.72 36.59 16.70
C GLY A 252 15.08 36.61 15.30
N ASP A 253 14.71 35.45 14.74
CA ASP A 253 14.04 35.36 13.45
C ASP A 253 12.63 35.99 13.49
N PRO A 254 12.08 36.45 12.36
CA PRO A 254 10.66 36.80 12.29
C PRO A 254 9.79 35.58 12.62
N LEU A 255 8.74 35.77 13.41
CA LEU A 255 7.85 34.69 13.85
C LEU A 255 6.85 34.34 12.74
N TYR A 256 7.30 33.57 11.75
CA TYR A 256 6.42 33.03 10.70
C TYR A 256 5.74 31.76 11.19
N TRP A 257 4.40 31.75 11.14
CA TRP A 257 3.62 30.59 11.60
C TRP A 257 3.87 29.33 10.76
N ARG A 258 4.08 29.47 9.45
CA ARG A 258 4.57 28.39 8.59
C ARG A 258 5.81 27.69 9.12
N ASN A 259 6.80 28.42 9.66
CA ASN A 259 8.02 27.81 10.20
C ASN A 259 7.72 27.00 11.47
N ILE A 260 6.75 27.43 12.29
CA ILE A 260 6.30 26.68 13.47
C ILE A 260 5.65 25.36 13.03
N GLU A 261 4.75 25.40 12.05
CA GLU A 261 4.07 24.20 11.56
C GLU A 261 5.02 23.24 10.83
N ASP A 262 5.98 23.76 10.06
CA ASP A 262 7.02 22.96 9.43
C ASP A 262 7.96 22.32 10.47
N SER A 263 8.30 23.03 11.55
CA SER A 263 9.07 22.48 12.67
C SER A 263 8.32 21.38 13.40
N ARG A 264 7.02 21.59 13.68
CA ARG A 264 6.14 20.58 14.26
C ARG A 264 6.10 19.31 13.39
N ARG A 265 5.95 19.50 12.07
CA ARG A 265 5.94 18.41 11.09
C ARG A 265 7.27 17.66 11.03
N ASN A 266 8.41 18.37 11.06
CA ASN A 266 9.74 17.76 11.08
C ASN A 266 9.93 16.90 12.34
N LEU A 267 9.59 17.44 13.51
CA LEU A 267 9.64 16.73 14.79
C LEU A 267 8.74 15.49 14.78
N LEU A 268 7.48 15.59 14.33
CA LEU A 268 6.60 14.43 14.14
C LEU A 268 7.19 13.41 13.17
N GLY A 269 7.83 13.88 12.09
CA GLY A 269 8.47 13.07 11.07
C GLY A 269 9.67 12.26 11.57
N THR A 270 10.25 12.60 12.71
CA THR A 270 11.31 11.79 13.36
C THR A 270 10.77 10.47 13.93
N SER A 271 9.45 10.37 14.14
CA SER A 271 8.75 9.29 14.85
C SER A 271 9.16 9.10 16.31
N LEU A 272 9.91 10.04 16.90
CA LEU A 272 10.37 9.99 18.30
C LEU A 272 9.34 10.56 19.28
N PHE A 273 8.43 11.41 18.79
CA PHE A 273 7.45 12.11 19.61
C PHE A 273 6.03 11.71 19.19
N ARG A 274 5.13 11.62 20.17
CA ARG A 274 3.71 11.32 19.92
C ARG A 274 2.88 12.58 19.75
N ASP A 275 3.28 13.64 20.44
CA ASP A 275 2.65 14.94 20.40
C ASP A 275 3.72 16.03 20.53
N ILE A 276 3.48 17.15 19.85
CA ILE A 276 4.33 18.33 19.83
C ILE A 276 3.41 19.53 19.90
N SER A 277 3.62 20.35 20.93
CA SER A 277 2.99 21.66 21.08
C SER A 277 4.08 22.73 21.00
N ILE A 278 3.94 23.65 20.04
CA ILE A 278 4.76 24.85 19.95
C ILE A 278 3.83 26.03 20.14
N SER A 279 3.96 26.71 21.27
CA SER A 279 3.08 27.81 21.66
C SER A 279 3.88 29.05 22.06
N PRO A 280 3.35 30.26 21.84
CA PRO A 280 3.90 31.47 22.43
C PRO A 280 3.85 31.39 23.95
N GLY A 281 4.99 31.63 24.61
CA GLY A 281 5.09 31.79 26.06
C GLY A 281 4.87 33.27 26.44
N SER A 282 5.90 33.93 26.96
CA SER A 282 5.92 35.38 27.17
C SER A 282 5.83 36.14 25.84
N VAL A 283 4.94 37.14 25.77
CA VAL A 283 4.79 38.00 24.60
C VAL A 283 4.97 39.46 25.01
N ASP A 284 6.09 40.06 24.63
CA ASP A 284 6.32 41.49 24.75
C ASP A 284 5.70 42.21 23.55
N THR A 285 4.54 42.81 23.78
CA THR A 285 3.78 43.53 22.75
C THR A 285 4.43 44.87 22.36
N LEU A 286 5.24 45.46 23.25
CA LEU A 286 5.94 46.73 23.00
C LEU A 286 7.18 46.49 22.15
N ALA A 287 7.99 45.50 22.51
CA ALA A 287 9.18 45.12 21.74
C ALA A 287 8.84 44.35 20.46
N GLY A 288 7.64 43.75 20.36
CA GLY A 288 7.27 42.88 19.25
C GLY A 288 8.07 41.58 19.28
N VAL A 289 8.27 41.02 20.47
CA VAL A 289 9.03 39.78 20.69
C VAL A 289 8.12 38.78 21.40
N ALA A 290 8.11 37.53 20.92
CA ALA A 290 7.38 36.45 21.55
C ALA A 290 8.32 35.27 21.76
N ASP A 291 8.46 34.85 23.02
CA ASP A 291 9.16 33.63 23.38
C ASP A 291 8.33 32.43 22.93
N LEU A 292 9.01 31.34 22.59
CA LEU A 292 8.38 30.10 22.16
C LEU A 292 8.70 28.98 23.14
N GLU A 293 7.66 28.25 23.53
CA GLU A 293 7.77 27.02 24.30
C GLU A 293 7.48 25.83 23.40
N VAL A 294 8.47 24.94 23.29
CA VAL A 294 8.38 23.69 22.55
C VAL A 294 8.24 22.56 23.55
N HIS A 295 7.01 22.10 23.72
CA HIS A 295 6.68 20.95 24.57
C HIS A 295 6.56 19.71 23.70
N VAL A 296 7.40 18.71 23.97
CA VAL A 296 7.38 17.43 23.25
C VAL A 296 7.02 16.29 24.18
N LEU A 297 6.21 15.36 23.68
CA LEU A 297 5.88 14.13 24.42
C LEU A 297 6.52 12.93 23.74
N GLU A 298 7.59 12.42 24.35
CA GLU A 298 8.36 11.29 23.79
C GLU A 298 7.55 10.00 23.68
N ARG A 299 7.85 9.23 22.64
CA ARG A 299 7.40 7.85 22.46
C ARG A 299 8.37 6.90 23.16
N LYS A 300 7.89 5.71 23.51
CA LYS A 300 8.76 4.64 23.96
C LYS A 300 9.71 4.26 22.81
N PRO A 301 11.04 4.38 22.98
CA PRO A 301 11.97 4.24 21.87
C PRO A 301 12.26 2.78 21.51
N ALA A 302 12.14 1.86 22.47
CA ALA A 302 12.29 0.43 22.25
C ALA A 302 10.98 -0.21 21.74
N PHE A 303 11.09 -1.15 20.82
CA PHE A 303 9.96 -1.91 20.31
C PHE A 303 10.32 -3.37 20.07
N TYR A 304 9.28 -4.21 20.09
CA TYR A 304 9.33 -5.61 19.70
C TYR A 304 8.24 -5.84 18.65
N GLU A 305 8.55 -6.62 17.63
CA GLU A 305 7.62 -6.98 16.56
C GLU A 305 7.65 -8.49 16.40
N PHE A 306 6.47 -9.11 16.42
CA PHE A 306 6.30 -10.53 16.16
C PHE A 306 5.27 -10.69 15.05
N GLY A 307 5.62 -11.45 14.03
CA GLY A 307 4.76 -11.71 12.88
C GLY A 307 4.70 -13.20 12.61
N VAL A 308 3.51 -13.70 12.32
CA VAL A 308 3.29 -15.04 11.79
C VAL A 308 2.50 -14.91 10.49
N GLY A 309 2.85 -15.71 9.50
CA GLY A 309 2.13 -15.76 8.25
C GLY A 309 2.10 -17.18 7.68
N VAL A 310 1.12 -17.45 6.85
CA VAL A 310 1.00 -18.72 6.13
C VAL A 310 0.79 -18.41 4.65
N GLY A 311 1.47 -19.11 3.76
CA GLY A 311 1.42 -18.87 2.32
C GLY A 311 1.41 -20.15 1.49
N SER A 312 0.93 -20.03 0.26
CA SER A 312 0.94 -21.14 -0.73
C SER A 312 2.34 -21.59 -1.16
N ARG A 313 3.34 -20.69 -1.08
CA ARG A 313 4.77 -21.01 -1.33
C ARG A 313 5.48 -21.30 -0.02
N GLU A 314 5.72 -20.26 0.77
CA GLU A 314 6.29 -20.39 2.11
C GLU A 314 5.16 -20.77 3.08
N ARG A 315 5.07 -22.05 3.47
CA ARG A 315 3.94 -22.54 4.27
C ARG A 315 3.82 -21.83 5.59
N ILE A 316 4.88 -21.77 6.39
CA ILE A 316 4.91 -20.99 7.63
C ILE A 316 5.97 -19.91 7.50
N ARG A 317 5.62 -18.69 7.92
CA ARG A 317 6.51 -17.53 7.99
C ARG A 317 6.51 -16.99 9.40
N LEU A 318 7.69 -16.71 9.92
CA LEU A 318 7.92 -16.14 11.24
C LEU A 318 8.78 -14.89 11.11
N LEU A 319 8.41 -13.87 11.86
CA LEU A 319 9.16 -12.65 12.06
C LEU A 319 9.30 -12.41 13.56
N ALA A 320 10.52 -12.16 14.00
CA ALA A 320 10.79 -11.57 15.29
C ALA A 320 11.73 -10.40 15.08
N SER A 321 11.40 -9.24 15.63
CA SER A 321 12.29 -8.09 15.61
C SER A 321 12.29 -7.39 16.94
N TRP A 322 13.46 -6.85 17.27
CA TRP A 322 13.65 -5.94 18.36
C TRP A 322 14.43 -4.75 17.86
N GLY A 323 14.08 -3.56 18.33
CA GLY A 323 14.80 -2.37 17.94
C GLY A 323 14.64 -1.22 18.91
N HIS A 324 15.45 -0.20 18.67
CA HIS A 324 15.47 1.03 19.45
C HIS A 324 15.60 2.23 18.51
N TYR A 325 14.62 3.14 18.53
CA TYR A 325 14.57 4.29 17.61
C TYR A 325 15.39 5.50 18.04
N ASN A 326 15.86 5.54 19.29
CA ASN A 326 16.50 6.73 19.87
C ASN A 326 17.73 6.41 20.72
N LEU A 327 18.72 5.70 20.16
CA LEU A 327 19.94 5.36 20.88
C LEU A 327 20.62 6.62 21.44
N TRP A 328 20.88 6.60 22.74
CA TRP A 328 21.50 7.69 23.48
C TRP A 328 20.82 9.06 23.30
N GLY A 329 19.53 9.10 22.98
CA GLY A 329 18.81 10.36 22.78
C GLY A 329 19.15 11.11 21.48
N THR A 330 19.81 10.45 20.53
CA THR A 330 20.34 11.08 19.30
C THR A 330 19.52 10.82 18.05
N GLY A 331 18.40 10.08 18.17
CA GLY A 331 17.58 9.64 17.04
C GLY A 331 18.21 8.53 16.19
N ARG A 332 19.40 8.04 16.58
CA ARG A 332 20.04 6.87 15.98
C ARG A 332 19.21 5.63 16.25
N ARG A 333 19.08 4.77 15.25
CA ARG A 333 18.21 3.61 15.27
C ARG A 333 19.04 2.35 15.18
N MET A 334 18.67 1.33 15.95
CA MET A 334 19.15 -0.03 15.74
C MET A 334 17.99 -1.00 15.66
N GLN A 335 18.15 -2.06 14.89
CA GLN A 335 17.17 -3.13 14.79
C GLN A 335 17.89 -4.46 14.57
N VAL A 336 17.49 -5.47 15.32
CA VAL A 336 17.76 -6.87 15.01
C VAL A 336 16.48 -7.47 14.48
N ARG A 337 16.56 -8.14 13.33
CA ARG A 337 15.40 -8.75 12.69
C ARG A 337 15.73 -10.18 12.28
N ALA A 338 14.94 -11.12 12.78
CA ALA A 338 14.97 -12.51 12.39
C ALA A 338 13.72 -12.83 11.57
N ARG A 339 13.92 -13.37 10.38
CA ARG A 339 12.88 -13.87 9.49
C ARG A 339 13.13 -15.34 9.22
N GLY A 340 12.10 -16.16 9.36
CA GLY A 340 12.15 -17.58 9.03
C GLY A 340 10.99 -17.95 8.13
N SER A 341 11.22 -18.81 7.16
CA SER A 341 10.17 -19.45 6.39
C SER A 341 10.42 -20.95 6.33
N TRP A 342 9.38 -21.73 6.63
CA TRP A 342 9.43 -23.17 6.63
C TRP A 342 8.42 -23.72 5.63
N ASN A 343 8.91 -24.54 4.72
CA ASN A 343 8.10 -25.28 3.76
C ASN A 343 7.77 -26.65 4.36
N LEU A 344 6.57 -26.82 4.91
CA LEU A 344 6.09 -28.14 5.37
C LEU A 344 5.82 -29.06 4.15
N GLU A 345 6.04 -30.36 4.33
CA GLU A 345 5.87 -31.39 3.29
C GLU A 345 4.40 -31.53 2.82
N ASP A 346 4.18 -32.00 1.58
CA ASP A 346 2.88 -32.51 1.13
C ASP A 346 2.78 -34.01 1.34
N VAL A 347 1.87 -34.42 2.22
CA VAL A 347 1.65 -35.83 2.59
C VAL A 347 0.98 -36.65 1.46
N VAL A 348 0.67 -36.06 0.29
CA VAL A 348 -0.02 -36.78 -0.79
C VAL A 348 0.56 -36.44 -2.18
N GLY A 349 1.51 -37.27 -2.62
CA GLY A 349 1.64 -37.70 -4.02
C GLY A 349 2.44 -36.83 -4.99
N ASN A 350 3.68 -37.27 -5.24
CA ASN A 350 4.45 -37.18 -6.49
C ASN A 350 4.94 -35.79 -6.96
N ALA A 351 5.89 -35.24 -6.22
CA ALA A 351 7.25 -34.86 -6.68
C ALA A 351 7.96 -34.24 -5.46
N MET A 352 9.06 -34.85 -4.98
CA MET A 352 9.88 -34.21 -3.94
C MET A 352 10.62 -33.03 -4.59
N THR A 353 10.19 -31.81 -4.28
CA THR A 353 11.01 -30.61 -4.53
C THR A 353 11.98 -30.48 -3.35
N PHE A 354 13.26 -30.18 -3.60
CA PHE A 354 14.28 -30.10 -2.53
C PHE A 354 14.06 -28.97 -1.52
N ASP A 355 13.01 -28.16 -1.69
CA ASP A 355 12.64 -27.11 -0.75
C ASP A 355 11.73 -27.62 0.38
N GLN A 356 11.23 -28.85 0.31
CA GLN A 356 10.35 -29.43 1.32
C GLN A 356 11.11 -29.77 2.61
N GLY A 357 10.51 -29.46 3.76
CA GLY A 357 11.07 -29.69 5.08
C GLY A 357 12.17 -28.70 5.50
N GLN A 358 12.66 -27.85 4.60
CA GLN A 358 13.77 -26.94 4.87
C GLN A 358 13.32 -25.61 5.48
N VAL A 359 14.11 -25.14 6.45
CA VAL A 359 13.97 -23.81 7.04
C VAL A 359 14.91 -22.85 6.32
N ASN A 360 14.33 -21.87 5.63
CA ASN A 360 15.05 -20.69 5.16
C ASN A 360 14.98 -19.63 6.26
N TYR A 361 16.06 -18.89 6.43
CA TYR A 361 16.09 -17.83 7.42
C TYR A 361 16.93 -16.66 6.95
N ARG A 362 16.66 -15.49 7.53
CA ARG A 362 17.47 -14.29 7.38
C ARG A 362 17.54 -13.54 8.70
N LEU A 363 18.75 -13.26 9.14
CA LEU A 363 19.04 -12.42 10.29
C LEU A 363 19.66 -11.12 9.79
N ASP A 364 19.11 -9.99 10.18
CA ASP A 364 19.59 -8.66 9.86
C ASP A 364 19.91 -7.91 11.16
N PHE A 365 21.05 -7.23 11.19
CA PHE A 365 21.35 -6.16 12.12
C PHE A 365 21.44 -4.85 11.32
N ASP A 366 20.57 -3.90 11.65
CA ASP A 366 20.50 -2.60 11.03
C ASP A 366 20.89 -1.52 12.04
N TYR A 367 21.75 -0.59 11.62
CA TYR A 367 22.03 0.64 12.33
C TYR A 367 21.87 1.83 11.39
N VAL A 368 21.14 2.86 11.83
CA VAL A 368 20.88 4.05 11.05
C VAL A 368 21.14 5.29 11.88
N ASN A 369 22.07 6.14 11.42
CA ASN A 369 22.14 7.53 11.85
C ASN A 369 21.40 8.40 10.82
N PRO A 370 20.17 8.87 11.11
CA PRO A 370 19.30 9.49 10.10
C PRO A 370 19.79 10.84 9.57
N ARG A 371 20.68 11.53 10.30
CA ARG A 371 21.28 12.80 9.90
C ARG A 371 22.76 12.82 10.26
N LEU A 372 23.59 12.28 9.38
CA LEU A 372 25.04 12.26 9.56
C LEU A 372 25.55 13.71 9.53
N ARG A 373 26.19 14.15 10.64
CA ARG A 373 26.68 15.53 10.82
C ARG A 373 25.60 16.58 10.52
N ASP A 374 24.38 16.32 10.98
CA ASP A 374 23.21 17.19 10.80
C ASP A 374 22.81 17.49 9.36
N SER A 375 23.39 16.76 8.41
CA SER A 375 23.04 16.85 7.00
C SER A 375 21.74 16.11 6.68
N ARG A 376 21.28 16.26 5.44
CA ARG A 376 20.16 15.50 4.87
C ARG A 376 20.47 14.03 4.57
N TYR A 377 21.72 13.62 4.72
CA TYR A 377 22.22 12.28 4.40
C TYR A 377 22.25 11.44 5.67
N SER A 378 21.80 10.19 5.56
CA SER A 378 21.96 9.22 6.64
C SER A 378 23.29 8.46 6.52
N LEU A 379 23.68 7.81 7.61
CA LEU A 379 24.63 6.71 7.59
C LEU A 379 23.86 5.43 7.90
N ASP A 380 23.79 4.56 6.91
CA ASP A 380 23.07 3.30 6.99
C ASP A 380 24.07 2.15 6.98
N PHE A 381 23.97 1.28 7.98
CA PHE A 381 24.82 0.11 8.17
C PHE A 381 23.91 -1.11 8.31
N ASN A 382 24.14 -2.13 7.51
CA ASN A 382 23.42 -3.40 7.60
C ASN A 382 24.40 -4.57 7.51
N VAL A 383 24.30 -5.51 8.44
CA VAL A 383 24.98 -6.80 8.40
C VAL A 383 23.91 -7.87 8.39
N PHE A 384 24.03 -8.84 7.48
CA PHE A 384 23.04 -9.90 7.38
C PHE A 384 23.68 -11.27 7.15
N THR A 385 22.95 -12.30 7.58
CA THR A 385 23.16 -13.67 7.11
C THR A 385 21.82 -14.22 6.65
N ARG A 386 21.83 -14.99 5.57
CA ARG A 386 20.63 -15.71 5.11
C ARG A 386 21.00 -17.11 4.65
N ARG A 387 20.07 -18.04 4.86
CA ARG A 387 20.08 -19.36 4.24
C ARG A 387 18.85 -19.49 3.36
N ASP A 388 19.06 -19.69 2.07
CA ASP A 388 18.01 -19.90 1.09
C ASP A 388 18.20 -21.27 0.43
N THR A 389 17.19 -22.14 0.55
CA THR A 389 17.07 -23.39 -0.19
C THR A 389 16.34 -23.12 -1.50
N ARG A 390 16.95 -23.52 -2.62
CA ARG A 390 16.30 -23.50 -3.94
C ARG A 390 15.86 -24.90 -4.30
N GLY A 391 14.57 -25.18 -4.14
CA GLY A 391 14.00 -26.51 -4.37
C GLY A 391 14.14 -26.97 -5.82
N GLU A 392 14.16 -26.03 -6.76
CA GLU A 392 14.31 -26.27 -8.18
C GLU A 392 15.75 -26.71 -8.53
N SER A 393 16.75 -26.11 -7.88
CA SER A 393 18.15 -26.37 -8.17
C SER A 393 18.86 -27.21 -7.10
N GLY A 394 18.17 -27.68 -6.06
CA GLY A 394 18.71 -28.51 -4.96
C GLY A 394 19.88 -27.88 -4.18
N LEU A 395 20.10 -26.57 -4.33
CA LEU A 395 21.19 -25.85 -3.69
C LEU A 395 20.70 -25.12 -2.45
N ASN A 396 21.48 -25.23 -1.40
CA ASN A 396 21.39 -24.41 -0.20
C ASN A 396 22.45 -23.31 -0.29
N LEU A 397 21.99 -22.06 -0.34
CA LEU A 397 22.88 -20.90 -0.39
C LEU A 397 22.93 -20.26 0.98
N LEU A 398 24.08 -20.35 1.64
CA LEU A 398 24.37 -19.60 2.87
C LEU A 398 25.11 -18.33 2.47
N SER A 399 24.45 -17.17 2.62
CA SER A 399 25.09 -15.89 2.31
C SER A 399 25.31 -15.07 3.57
N TYR A 400 26.46 -14.42 3.64
CA TYR A 400 26.80 -13.37 4.58
C TYR A 400 26.97 -12.08 3.81
N GLY A 401 26.54 -10.96 4.38
CA GLY A 401 26.75 -9.70 3.70
C GLY A 401 26.76 -8.50 4.60
N PHE A 402 27.30 -7.45 4.02
CA PHE A 402 27.54 -6.17 4.64
C PHE A 402 27.15 -5.08 3.65
N ASN A 403 26.34 -4.12 4.09
CA ASN A 403 25.97 -2.95 3.33
C ASN A 403 26.29 -1.68 4.12
N LEU A 404 26.96 -0.73 3.48
CA LEU A 404 27.24 0.59 4.01
C LEU A 404 26.76 1.64 3.01
N GLY A 405 25.95 2.57 3.46
CA GLY A 405 25.38 3.54 2.54
C GLY A 405 24.79 4.77 3.19
N SER A 406 24.09 5.53 2.35
CA SER A 406 23.37 6.72 2.73
C SER A 406 22.04 6.76 2.00
N THR A 407 20.99 7.08 2.73
CA THR A 407 19.65 7.37 2.24
C THR A 407 19.37 8.85 2.42
N TRP A 408 18.79 9.49 1.40
CA TRP A 408 18.35 10.89 1.49
C TRP A 408 17.03 11.10 0.76
N LYS A 409 16.21 12.00 1.30
CA LYS A 409 14.97 12.44 0.66
C LYS A 409 15.30 13.59 -0.29
N ALA A 410 15.21 13.34 -1.60
CA ALA A 410 15.35 14.39 -2.63
C ALA A 410 14.17 15.37 -2.59
N SER A 411 12.98 14.87 -2.30
CA SER A 411 11.77 15.66 -2.06
C SER A 411 10.86 14.93 -1.06
N ARG A 412 9.67 15.47 -0.77
CA ARG A 412 8.67 14.79 0.09
C ARG A 412 8.24 13.41 -0.44
N ARG A 413 8.41 13.17 -1.74
CA ARG A 413 7.94 11.96 -2.44
C ARG A 413 9.06 11.12 -3.04
N VAL A 414 10.27 11.66 -3.16
CA VAL A 414 11.41 11.00 -3.78
C VAL A 414 12.48 10.71 -2.74
N THR A 415 12.78 9.43 -2.54
CA THR A 415 13.86 8.93 -1.68
C THR A 415 14.92 8.28 -2.56
N ASN A 416 16.18 8.59 -2.30
CA ASN A 416 17.31 7.93 -2.95
C ASN A 416 18.14 7.23 -1.90
N ASN A 417 18.76 6.13 -2.28
CA ASN A 417 19.76 5.47 -1.45
C ASN A 417 20.94 4.99 -2.30
N VAL A 418 22.14 5.02 -1.71
CA VAL A 418 23.34 4.49 -2.34
C VAL A 418 24.07 3.64 -1.31
N TYR A 419 24.41 2.40 -1.68
CA TYR A 419 25.06 1.43 -0.81
C TYR A 419 26.24 0.77 -1.49
N LEU A 420 27.36 0.67 -0.78
CA LEU A 420 28.40 -0.32 -1.05
C LEU A 420 28.00 -1.62 -0.36
N GLY A 421 28.01 -2.71 -1.11
CA GLY A 421 27.62 -4.05 -0.64
C GLY A 421 28.73 -5.06 -0.85
N LEU A 422 29.02 -5.85 0.17
CA LEU A 422 29.80 -7.08 0.09
C LEU A 422 28.86 -8.25 0.39
N LYS A 423 28.83 -9.24 -0.50
CA LYS A 423 28.05 -10.47 -0.33
C LYS A 423 28.96 -11.67 -0.59
N ILE A 424 29.05 -12.52 0.41
CA ILE A 424 29.81 -13.76 0.44
C ILE A 424 28.76 -14.87 0.41
N THR A 425 28.82 -15.77 -0.58
CA THR A 425 27.87 -16.88 -0.71
C THR A 425 28.60 -18.21 -0.76
N ASP A 426 28.25 -19.07 0.17
CA ASP A 426 28.71 -20.46 0.27
C ASP A 426 27.60 -21.39 -0.21
N PRO A 427 27.73 -21.97 -1.41
CA PRO A 427 26.79 -22.97 -1.88
C PRO A 427 27.07 -24.30 -1.18
N THR A 428 26.01 -25.00 -0.80
CA THR A 428 26.05 -26.38 -0.35
C THR A 428 24.95 -27.17 -1.04
N VAL A 429 25.20 -28.45 -1.26
CA VAL A 429 24.19 -29.37 -1.76
C VAL A 429 23.17 -29.68 -0.68
N HIS A 430 21.92 -29.89 -1.08
CA HIS A 430 20.88 -30.32 -0.16
C HIS A 430 21.25 -31.64 0.59
N PRO A 431 21.04 -31.75 1.91
CA PRO A 431 21.47 -32.93 2.69
C PRO A 431 20.90 -34.27 2.21
N TYR A 432 19.70 -34.25 1.64
CA TYR A 432 19.03 -35.43 1.08
C TYR A 432 19.26 -35.61 -0.43
N ALA A 433 20.15 -34.82 -1.03
CA ALA A 433 20.56 -35.05 -2.41
C ALA A 433 21.30 -36.40 -2.53
N PRO A 434 21.18 -37.08 -3.69
CA PRO A 434 21.88 -38.33 -3.93
C PRO A 434 23.41 -38.14 -3.92
N GLN A 435 24.11 -39.23 -3.64
CA GLN A 435 25.53 -39.20 -3.28
C GLN A 435 26.43 -38.81 -4.46
N ASP A 436 26.07 -39.24 -5.66
CA ASP A 436 26.64 -38.81 -6.94
C ASP A 436 26.69 -37.28 -7.10
N LEU A 437 25.61 -36.58 -6.73
CA LEU A 437 25.52 -35.13 -6.81
C LEU A 437 26.41 -34.44 -5.78
N LYS A 438 26.51 -35.01 -4.58
CA LYS A 438 27.43 -34.51 -3.53
C LYS A 438 28.88 -34.70 -3.94
N ASP A 439 29.23 -35.87 -4.46
CA ASP A 439 30.60 -36.21 -4.86
C ASP A 439 31.04 -35.33 -6.03
N ARG A 440 30.19 -35.14 -7.06
CA ARG A 440 30.48 -34.24 -8.18
C ARG A 440 30.52 -32.76 -7.78
N PHE A 441 29.67 -32.30 -6.85
CA PHE A 441 29.76 -30.93 -6.32
C PHE A 441 31.11 -30.67 -5.63
N ASN A 442 31.63 -31.66 -4.90
CA ASN A 442 32.95 -31.61 -4.30
C ASN A 442 34.08 -31.64 -5.34
N GLU A 443 33.93 -32.42 -6.43
CA GLU A 443 34.89 -32.47 -7.55
C GLU A 443 34.96 -31.18 -8.36
N ILE A 444 33.82 -30.51 -8.60
CA ILE A 444 33.75 -29.22 -9.31
C ILE A 444 34.46 -28.10 -8.51
N GLY A 445 34.61 -28.29 -7.20
CA GLY A 445 35.17 -27.27 -6.31
C GLY A 445 34.34 -26.00 -6.34
N ALA A 446 33.01 -26.14 -6.29
CA ALA A 446 32.08 -25.01 -6.19
C ALA A 446 32.38 -24.20 -4.92
N ALA A 447 33.30 -23.25 -5.06
CA ALA A 447 33.86 -22.55 -3.93
C ALA A 447 32.95 -21.39 -3.52
N HIS A 448 33.17 -20.95 -2.29
CA HIS A 448 32.86 -19.62 -1.81
C HIS A 448 32.91 -18.57 -2.94
N THR A 449 31.83 -17.78 -3.07
CA THR A 449 31.72 -16.70 -4.05
C THR A 449 31.62 -15.34 -3.40
N GLU A 450 32.31 -14.36 -3.96
CA GLU A 450 32.34 -13.00 -3.45
C GLU A 450 31.79 -12.00 -4.49
N VAL A 451 30.76 -11.25 -4.12
CA VAL A 451 30.18 -10.16 -4.91
C VAL A 451 30.36 -8.85 -4.15
N ARG A 452 31.15 -7.95 -4.73
CA ARG A 452 31.29 -6.55 -4.28
C ARG A 452 30.52 -5.65 -5.22
N SER A 453 29.68 -4.77 -4.68
CA SER A 453 28.73 -4.01 -5.48
C SER A 453 28.52 -2.58 -5.00
N LEU A 454 28.22 -1.69 -5.94
CA LEU A 454 27.62 -0.39 -5.71
C LEU A 454 26.16 -0.45 -6.14
N ASN A 455 25.26 -0.13 -5.22
CA ASN A 455 23.82 -0.17 -5.41
C ASN A 455 23.26 1.24 -5.31
N TRP A 456 22.46 1.66 -6.28
CA TRP A 456 21.69 2.90 -6.23
C TRP A 456 20.21 2.57 -6.38
N GLY A 457 19.39 3.10 -5.49
CA GLY A 457 17.94 2.98 -5.55
C GLY A 457 17.26 4.34 -5.51
N VAL A 458 16.16 4.45 -6.25
CA VAL A 458 15.24 5.59 -6.25
C VAL A 458 13.82 5.10 -6.01
N TYR A 459 13.12 5.75 -5.09
CA TYR A 459 11.77 5.42 -4.67
C TYR A 459 10.91 6.67 -4.79
N ILE A 460 9.82 6.57 -5.53
CA ILE A 460 8.87 7.67 -5.77
C ILE A 460 7.51 7.24 -5.25
N ASP A 461 6.98 7.91 -4.23
CA ASP A 461 5.70 7.59 -3.60
C ASP A 461 4.72 8.77 -3.66
N HIS A 462 3.68 8.61 -4.47
CA HIS A 462 2.54 9.52 -4.64
C HIS A 462 1.22 8.88 -4.20
N ARG A 463 1.26 7.74 -3.50
CA ARG A 463 0.04 7.07 -3.03
C ARG A 463 -0.68 7.93 -2.01
N ASN A 464 -2.00 7.89 -2.03
CA ASN A 464 -2.83 8.57 -1.04
C ASN A 464 -2.84 7.86 0.33
N ASP A 465 -2.68 6.54 0.33
CA ASP A 465 -2.60 5.69 1.51
C ASP A 465 -1.51 4.62 1.30
N LEU A 466 -0.69 4.36 2.32
CA LEU A 466 0.44 3.43 2.20
C LEU A 466 0.00 1.96 2.22
N PHE A 467 -1.10 1.64 2.90
CA PHE A 467 -1.57 0.27 3.14
C PHE A 467 -2.73 -0.12 2.21
N HIS A 468 -3.65 0.81 1.97
CA HIS A 468 -4.82 0.62 1.10
C HIS A 468 -4.94 1.74 0.04
N PRO A 469 -3.96 1.85 -0.87
CA PRO A 469 -3.95 2.90 -1.89
C PRO A 469 -5.17 2.78 -2.81
N SER A 470 -5.85 3.90 -3.04
CA SER A 470 -6.95 4.01 -4.02
C SER A 470 -6.63 4.96 -5.17
N THR A 471 -5.67 5.86 -4.98
CA THR A 471 -5.15 6.75 -6.02
C THR A 471 -3.64 6.92 -5.90
N GLY A 472 -2.99 7.23 -7.02
CA GLY A 472 -1.58 7.61 -7.05
C GLY A 472 -0.64 6.54 -7.61
N LEU A 473 0.65 6.78 -7.46
CA LEU A 473 1.74 6.01 -8.06
C LEU A 473 2.78 5.64 -7.00
N TYR A 474 3.27 4.40 -7.03
CA TYR A 474 4.49 3.99 -6.35
C TYR A 474 5.47 3.40 -7.37
N ALA A 475 6.61 4.07 -7.58
CA ALA A 475 7.64 3.64 -8.49
C ALA A 475 8.98 3.39 -7.78
N THR A 476 9.70 2.37 -8.20
CA THR A 476 11.03 2.02 -7.70
C THR A 476 11.96 1.79 -8.89
N GLY A 477 13.20 2.25 -8.77
CA GLY A 477 14.27 1.96 -9.70
C GLY A 477 15.51 1.56 -8.92
N THR A 478 16.18 0.48 -9.33
CA THR A 478 17.39 -0.02 -8.69
C THR A 478 18.45 -0.27 -9.75
N PHE A 479 19.67 0.14 -9.49
CA PHE A 479 20.82 -0.10 -10.34
C PHE A 479 21.98 -0.61 -9.49
N LEU A 480 22.58 -1.71 -9.91
CA LEU A 480 23.67 -2.40 -9.23
C LEU A 480 24.82 -2.55 -10.22
N VAL A 481 26.02 -2.17 -9.79
CA VAL A 481 27.28 -2.47 -10.48
C VAL A 481 28.11 -3.36 -9.58
N ALA A 482 28.43 -4.56 -10.03
CA ALA A 482 29.28 -5.51 -9.32
C ALA A 482 30.61 -5.71 -10.03
N GLY A 483 31.66 -6.02 -9.28
CA GLY A 483 32.96 -6.40 -9.84
C GLY A 483 33.76 -5.26 -10.45
N GLY A 484 34.60 -5.59 -11.44
CA GLY A 484 35.48 -4.65 -12.12
C GLY A 484 36.42 -3.94 -11.14
N PRO A 485 36.40 -2.60 -11.04
CA PRO A 485 37.22 -1.86 -10.08
C PRO A 485 36.96 -2.21 -8.61
N LEU A 486 35.78 -2.77 -8.29
CA LEU A 486 35.43 -3.16 -6.92
C LEU A 486 36.05 -4.51 -6.52
N GLY A 487 36.49 -5.32 -7.48
CA GLY A 487 36.95 -6.70 -7.26
C GLY A 487 35.81 -7.69 -6.97
N GLY A 488 36.14 -8.89 -6.54
CA GLY A 488 35.21 -10.01 -6.39
C GLY A 488 35.15 -10.91 -7.63
N ASP A 489 34.34 -11.95 -7.57
CA ASP A 489 34.33 -13.03 -8.57
C ASP A 489 33.50 -12.72 -9.82
N PHE A 490 32.59 -11.75 -9.74
CA PHE A 490 31.60 -11.46 -10.78
C PHE A 490 31.56 -9.98 -11.15
N SER A 491 31.59 -9.70 -12.46
CA SER A 491 31.55 -8.36 -13.03
C SER A 491 30.32 -8.17 -13.93
N PHE A 492 29.23 -7.68 -13.33
CA PHE A 492 27.96 -7.47 -14.03
C PHE A 492 27.26 -6.18 -13.58
N VAL A 493 26.38 -5.68 -14.42
CA VAL A 493 25.43 -4.61 -14.07
C VAL A 493 24.03 -5.17 -14.03
N LYS A 494 23.21 -4.72 -13.08
CA LYS A 494 21.82 -5.13 -12.93
C LYS A 494 20.92 -3.92 -12.68
N GLY A 495 19.95 -3.72 -13.56
CA GLY A 495 18.93 -2.68 -13.45
C GLY A 495 17.56 -3.31 -13.27
N SER A 496 16.71 -2.72 -12.43
CA SER A 496 15.29 -3.05 -12.38
C SER A 496 14.45 -1.81 -12.10
N ALA A 497 13.24 -1.77 -12.66
CA ALA A 497 12.28 -0.72 -12.40
C ALA A 497 10.89 -1.33 -12.24
N SER A 498 10.12 -0.85 -11.27
CA SER A 498 8.71 -1.20 -11.13
C SER A 498 7.85 0.01 -10.83
N TRP A 499 6.61 -0.01 -11.29
CA TRP A 499 5.62 1.04 -11.05
C TRP A 499 4.27 0.42 -10.73
N HIS A 500 3.57 1.00 -9.76
CA HIS A 500 2.26 0.59 -9.29
C HIS A 500 1.32 1.80 -9.32
N ASN A 501 0.36 1.80 -10.24
CA ASN A 501 -0.63 2.86 -10.37
C ASN A 501 -1.98 2.38 -9.82
N TYR A 502 -2.68 3.28 -9.14
CA TYR A 502 -4.00 3.02 -8.56
C TYR A 502 -5.01 4.02 -9.12
N PHE A 503 -6.07 3.50 -9.70
CA PHE A 503 -7.14 4.28 -10.31
C PHE A 503 -8.49 3.93 -9.69
N PRO A 504 -9.26 4.90 -9.18
CA PRO A 504 -10.62 4.66 -8.74
C PRO A 504 -11.50 4.42 -9.97
N THR A 505 -12.40 3.44 -9.91
CA THR A 505 -13.24 3.09 -11.08
C THR A 505 -14.68 3.62 -10.93
N PRO A 506 -15.37 3.96 -12.04
CA PRO A 506 -16.77 4.43 -11.99
C PRO A 506 -17.76 3.42 -11.41
N LEU A 507 -17.46 2.12 -11.56
CA LEU A 507 -18.25 1.01 -11.00
C LEU A 507 -17.98 0.78 -9.50
N GLY A 508 -17.11 1.59 -8.89
CA GLY A 508 -16.63 1.41 -7.53
C GLY A 508 -15.44 0.44 -7.44
N GLY A 509 -14.62 0.65 -6.42
CA GLY A 509 -13.37 -0.08 -6.23
C GLY A 509 -12.16 0.61 -6.85
N VAL A 510 -11.06 -0.14 -6.97
CA VAL A 510 -9.75 0.35 -7.38
C VAL A 510 -9.15 -0.60 -8.41
N LEU A 511 -8.75 -0.06 -9.56
CA LEU A 511 -7.91 -0.74 -10.53
C LEU A 511 -6.44 -0.47 -10.17
N ALA A 512 -5.71 -1.51 -9.79
CA ALA A 512 -4.29 -1.48 -9.52
C ALA A 512 -3.53 -2.06 -10.71
N VAL A 513 -2.65 -1.28 -11.32
CA VAL A 513 -1.82 -1.70 -12.46
C VAL A 513 -0.36 -1.66 -12.06
N ARG A 514 0.33 -2.79 -12.19
CA ARG A 514 1.76 -2.93 -11.94
C ARG A 514 2.51 -3.28 -13.22
N GLY A 515 3.64 -2.63 -13.44
CA GLY A 515 4.65 -3.09 -14.39
C GLY A 515 5.99 -3.26 -13.70
N MET A 516 6.79 -4.22 -14.17
CA MET A 516 8.18 -4.40 -13.75
C MET A 516 9.03 -4.83 -14.93
N VAL A 517 10.21 -4.22 -15.05
CA VAL A 517 11.22 -4.60 -16.04
C VAL A 517 12.57 -4.75 -15.35
N GLY A 518 13.42 -5.64 -15.86
CA GLY A 518 14.75 -5.87 -15.32
C GLY A 518 15.72 -6.36 -16.39
N ALA A 519 17.00 -6.02 -16.22
CA ALA A 519 18.10 -6.47 -17.05
C ALA A 519 19.35 -6.69 -16.19
N ALA A 520 20.08 -7.77 -16.42
CA ALA A 520 21.34 -8.11 -15.78
C ALA A 520 22.34 -8.57 -16.84
N THR A 521 23.48 -7.89 -16.98
CA THR A 521 24.44 -8.18 -18.05
C THR A 521 25.86 -8.17 -17.52
N PRO A 522 26.67 -9.20 -17.82
CA PRO A 522 28.10 -9.15 -17.54
C PRO A 522 28.76 -8.06 -18.41
N TYR A 523 29.82 -7.43 -17.91
CA TYR A 523 30.58 -6.42 -18.67
C TYR A 523 32.09 -6.66 -18.70
N SER A 524 32.59 -7.60 -17.89
CA SER A 524 34.00 -7.96 -17.80
C SER A 524 34.16 -9.44 -17.42
N SER A 525 35.40 -9.90 -17.31
CA SER A 525 35.74 -11.24 -16.83
C SER A 525 35.01 -11.53 -15.53
N SER A 526 34.24 -12.60 -15.55
CA SER A 526 33.54 -13.14 -14.39
C SER A 526 33.93 -14.60 -14.27
N ARG A 527 33.99 -15.12 -13.05
CA ARG A 527 34.20 -16.55 -12.80
C ARG A 527 33.19 -17.35 -13.63
N SER A 528 33.63 -18.44 -14.24
CA SER A 528 32.81 -19.34 -15.06
C SER A 528 31.86 -20.20 -14.19
N GLN A 529 31.16 -19.57 -13.26
CA GLN A 529 30.17 -20.16 -12.37
C GLN A 529 28.88 -19.38 -12.51
N GLY A 530 28.04 -19.83 -13.43
CA GLY A 530 26.82 -19.10 -13.80
C GLY A 530 26.67 -19.07 -15.32
N PRO A 531 25.49 -19.40 -15.86
CA PRO A 531 25.27 -19.31 -17.29
C PRO A 531 25.33 -17.83 -17.69
N ASP A 532 26.26 -17.48 -18.59
CA ASP A 532 26.41 -16.12 -19.13
C ASP A 532 26.95 -15.06 -18.14
N GLY A 533 27.72 -15.44 -17.10
CA GLY A 533 28.52 -14.49 -16.29
C GLY A 533 27.76 -13.68 -15.21
N VAL A 534 26.51 -14.03 -14.91
CA VAL A 534 25.73 -13.46 -13.80
C VAL A 534 25.46 -14.56 -12.76
N PRO A 535 25.71 -14.32 -11.45
CA PRO A 535 25.42 -15.28 -10.39
C PRO A 535 23.96 -15.73 -10.38
N TYR A 536 23.73 -17.02 -10.11
CA TYR A 536 22.40 -17.61 -10.14
C TYR A 536 21.45 -16.96 -9.12
N ASP A 537 21.96 -16.48 -7.99
CA ASP A 537 21.19 -15.78 -6.97
C ASP A 537 20.79 -14.34 -7.36
N ASP A 538 21.47 -13.77 -8.36
CA ASP A 538 21.20 -12.43 -8.91
C ASP A 538 20.39 -12.46 -10.21
N ARG A 539 19.94 -13.61 -10.70
CA ARG A 539 19.02 -13.71 -11.86
C ARG A 539 17.59 -13.31 -11.48
N PHE A 540 16.78 -13.00 -12.50
CA PHE A 540 15.34 -12.80 -12.35
C PHE A 540 14.57 -14.12 -12.51
N PHE A 541 13.45 -14.22 -11.81
CA PHE A 541 12.51 -15.34 -11.86
C PHE A 541 11.07 -14.82 -11.92
N ALA A 542 10.18 -15.60 -12.54
CA ALA A 542 8.76 -15.27 -12.67
C ALA A 542 7.89 -16.54 -12.59
N GLY A 543 6.63 -16.36 -12.23
CA GLY A 543 5.69 -17.42 -11.85
C GLY A 543 5.36 -17.40 -10.35
N GLY A 544 4.11 -17.73 -10.00
CA GLY A 544 3.63 -17.76 -8.61
C GLY A 544 2.86 -16.52 -8.15
N ALA A 545 2.53 -16.48 -6.85
CA ALA A 545 1.54 -15.57 -6.27
C ALA A 545 1.89 -14.06 -6.35
N THR A 546 3.17 -13.72 -6.49
CA THR A 546 3.70 -12.34 -6.45
C THR A 546 4.10 -11.79 -7.83
N THR A 547 4.13 -12.65 -8.85
CA THR A 547 4.53 -12.28 -10.22
C THR A 547 3.41 -12.58 -11.21
N VAL A 548 3.29 -13.80 -11.72
CA VAL A 548 2.24 -14.21 -12.66
C VAL A 548 1.44 -15.35 -12.04
N ARG A 549 0.29 -15.02 -11.46
CA ARG A 549 -0.59 -16.02 -10.84
C ARG A 549 -1.11 -17.01 -11.87
N GLY A 550 -1.38 -18.25 -11.47
CA GLY A 550 -1.82 -19.29 -12.40
C GLY A 550 -0.69 -20.08 -13.06
N TYR A 551 0.56 -19.68 -12.86
CA TYR A 551 1.75 -20.50 -13.14
C TYR A 551 2.43 -20.87 -11.83
N ASP A 552 3.15 -21.98 -11.84
CA ASP A 552 3.91 -22.43 -10.69
C ASP A 552 5.05 -21.46 -10.34
N HIS A 553 5.46 -21.53 -9.08
CA HIS A 553 6.44 -20.61 -8.53
C HIS A 553 7.77 -20.68 -9.29
N ASN A 554 8.33 -19.52 -9.68
CA ASN A 554 9.58 -19.41 -10.46
C ASN A 554 9.64 -20.19 -11.79
N ARG A 555 8.54 -20.78 -12.27
CA ARG A 555 8.55 -21.71 -13.41
C ARG A 555 8.81 -21.04 -14.76
N LEU A 556 8.52 -19.75 -14.90
CA LEU A 556 8.56 -19.06 -16.20
C LEU A 556 9.98 -18.68 -16.62
N GLY A 557 10.22 -18.77 -17.94
CA GLY A 557 11.48 -18.39 -18.58
C GLY A 557 12.35 -19.61 -18.90
N PRO A 558 13.63 -19.40 -19.28
CA PRO A 558 14.54 -20.48 -19.67
C PRO A 558 14.56 -21.60 -18.63
N GLN A 559 14.43 -22.83 -19.10
CA GLN A 559 14.70 -24.01 -18.29
C GLN A 559 16.15 -24.43 -18.48
N VAL A 560 16.70 -25.17 -17.52
CA VAL A 560 17.96 -25.88 -17.73
C VAL A 560 17.70 -26.96 -18.80
N SER A 561 18.48 -27.01 -19.89
CA SER A 561 18.13 -27.83 -21.06
C SER A 561 19.31 -28.50 -21.79
N ASN A 562 20.54 -28.34 -21.31
CA ASN A 562 21.72 -29.00 -21.89
C ASN A 562 22.45 -29.79 -20.80
N GLN A 563 22.98 -30.96 -21.17
CA GLN A 563 23.73 -31.85 -20.27
C GLN A 563 24.93 -31.12 -19.66
N ASP A 564 25.66 -30.28 -20.40
CA ASP A 564 26.79 -29.50 -19.85
C ASP A 564 26.38 -28.45 -18.80
N GLU A 565 25.16 -27.91 -18.90
CA GLU A 565 24.61 -26.95 -17.94
C GLU A 565 23.97 -27.66 -16.74
N LEU A 566 23.35 -28.82 -16.99
CA LEU A 566 22.99 -29.80 -15.99
C LEU A 566 24.23 -30.35 -15.28
N ASP A 567 25.40 -30.41 -15.92
CA ASP A 567 26.69 -30.87 -15.39
C ASP A 567 27.41 -29.75 -14.61
N LEU A 568 27.27 -28.48 -15.00
CA LEU A 568 27.68 -27.32 -14.20
C LEU A 568 26.79 -27.09 -12.96
N LEU A 569 25.52 -27.52 -13.03
CA LEU A 569 24.57 -27.65 -11.90
C LEU A 569 24.55 -29.06 -11.28
N ASN A 570 25.37 -29.95 -11.86
CA ASN A 570 25.56 -31.39 -11.73
C ASN A 570 24.43 -32.37 -11.33
N TYR A 571 23.50 -32.68 -12.23
CA TYR A 571 22.38 -33.63 -12.03
C TYR A 571 22.44 -34.86 -12.94
N THR A 572 22.95 -35.99 -12.43
CA THR A 572 22.84 -37.32 -13.07
C THR A 572 22.56 -38.35 -11.99
N SER A 573 21.31 -38.42 -11.50
CA SER A 573 20.87 -39.42 -10.53
C SER A 573 19.60 -40.10 -11.01
N ASP A 574 19.42 -41.39 -10.72
CA ASP A 574 18.19 -42.19 -10.96
C ASP A 574 16.95 -41.72 -10.15
N ILE A 575 17.04 -40.55 -9.50
CA ILE A 575 15.96 -39.91 -8.75
C ILE A 575 15.33 -38.82 -9.63
N LEU A 576 14.01 -38.93 -9.84
CA LEU A 576 13.19 -37.95 -10.57
C LEU A 576 13.21 -36.59 -9.88
N LEU A 577 14.03 -35.68 -10.40
CA LEU A 577 13.87 -34.23 -10.22
C LEU A 577 12.65 -33.78 -11.04
N PRO A 578 12.06 -32.60 -10.75
CA PRO A 578 11.21 -31.96 -11.74
C PRO A 578 12.01 -31.83 -13.04
N ASP A 579 11.55 -32.47 -14.11
CA ASP A 579 12.26 -32.46 -15.38
C ASP A 579 12.48 -31.00 -15.82
N ASN A 580 13.75 -30.58 -15.83
CA ASN A 580 14.21 -29.23 -16.19
C ASN A 580 13.70 -28.09 -15.26
N PRO A 581 14.43 -27.79 -14.17
CA PRO A 581 14.11 -26.64 -13.33
C PRO A 581 14.32 -25.31 -14.06
N ALA A 582 13.66 -24.26 -13.57
CA ALA A 582 13.81 -22.93 -14.12
C ALA A 582 15.23 -22.40 -13.89
N ARG A 583 15.96 -22.12 -14.97
CA ARG A 583 17.29 -21.48 -14.93
C ARG A 583 17.18 -20.02 -14.48
N GLY A 584 16.00 -19.41 -14.61
CA GLY A 584 15.84 -17.97 -14.53
C GLY A 584 16.61 -17.26 -15.65
N GLY A 585 16.65 -15.94 -15.60
CA GLY A 585 17.23 -15.18 -16.70
C GLY A 585 17.65 -13.77 -16.35
N ASN A 586 18.28 -13.17 -17.35
CA ASN A 586 18.93 -11.88 -17.26
C ASN A 586 17.97 -10.74 -17.57
N TYR A 587 16.86 -11.00 -18.27
CA TYR A 587 15.87 -9.99 -18.63
C TYR A 587 14.51 -10.40 -18.07
N LEU A 588 13.78 -9.44 -17.52
CA LEU A 588 12.45 -9.63 -16.90
C LEU A 588 11.48 -8.61 -17.45
N MET A 589 10.25 -9.06 -17.71
CA MET A 589 9.10 -8.17 -17.93
C MET A 589 7.87 -8.78 -17.25
N LEU A 590 7.19 -7.99 -16.42
CA LEU A 590 5.93 -8.34 -15.76
C LEU A 590 4.89 -7.24 -15.97
N THR A 591 3.64 -7.63 -16.14
CA THR A 591 2.46 -6.76 -16.19
C THR A 591 1.34 -7.35 -15.37
N ASN A 592 0.83 -6.64 -14.37
CA ASN A 592 -0.32 -7.08 -13.58
C ASN A 592 -1.41 -6.01 -13.62
N ALA A 593 -2.65 -6.41 -13.85
CA ALA A 593 -3.83 -5.57 -13.70
C ALA A 593 -4.78 -6.25 -12.72
N GLU A 594 -5.14 -5.57 -11.63
CA GLU A 594 -5.99 -6.10 -10.57
C GLU A 594 -7.12 -5.11 -10.27
N TRP A 595 -8.36 -5.50 -10.55
CA TRP A 595 -9.54 -4.74 -10.14
C TRP A 595 -10.08 -5.28 -8.81
N ARG A 596 -9.97 -4.45 -7.77
CA ARG A 596 -10.49 -4.70 -6.42
C ARG A 596 -11.83 -4.03 -6.29
N PHE A 597 -12.90 -4.80 -6.13
CA PHE A 597 -14.26 -4.26 -6.04
C PHE A 597 -14.90 -4.61 -4.70
N PRO A 598 -15.66 -3.68 -4.09
CA PRO A 598 -16.37 -3.96 -2.86
C PRO A 598 -17.51 -4.96 -3.12
N LEU A 599 -17.77 -5.84 -2.15
CA LEU A 599 -18.94 -6.72 -2.19
C LEU A 599 -20.04 -6.14 -1.28
N PRO A 600 -21.10 -5.49 -1.82
CA PRO A 600 -22.03 -4.69 -1.03
C PRO A 600 -22.72 -5.45 0.12
N VAL A 601 -23.05 -6.71 -0.11
CA VAL A 601 -23.72 -7.59 0.88
C VAL A 601 -22.77 -8.00 2.00
N LEU A 602 -21.46 -8.04 1.74
CA LEU A 602 -20.43 -8.50 2.68
C LEU A 602 -19.54 -7.36 3.19
N ARG A 603 -19.92 -6.11 2.92
CA ARG A 603 -19.14 -4.92 3.28
C ARG A 603 -18.89 -4.80 4.78
N ARG A 604 -19.81 -5.30 5.63
CA ARG A 604 -19.63 -5.35 7.10
C ARG A 604 -18.41 -6.17 7.53
N TRP A 605 -18.02 -7.15 6.72
CA TRP A 605 -16.89 -8.04 6.97
C TRP A 605 -15.58 -7.53 6.35
N LYS A 606 -15.55 -6.31 5.80
CA LYS A 606 -14.39 -5.77 5.05
C LYS A 606 -13.87 -6.72 3.95
N LEU A 607 -14.80 -7.44 3.34
CA LEU A 607 -14.49 -8.41 2.29
C LEU A 607 -14.60 -7.72 0.92
N SER A 608 -13.59 -7.95 0.07
CA SER A 608 -13.56 -7.44 -1.30
C SER A 608 -13.28 -8.56 -2.29
N GLY A 609 -13.90 -8.44 -3.47
CA GLY A 609 -13.63 -9.32 -4.59
C GLY A 609 -12.50 -8.76 -5.44
N VAL A 610 -11.79 -9.65 -6.11
CA VAL A 610 -10.69 -9.29 -7.01
C VAL A 610 -10.84 -10.02 -8.32
N LEU A 611 -10.71 -9.29 -9.42
CA LEU A 611 -10.42 -9.86 -10.74
C LEU A 611 -9.03 -9.41 -11.15
N PHE A 612 -8.24 -10.31 -11.71
CA PHE A 612 -6.90 -9.95 -12.17
C PHE A 612 -6.57 -10.53 -13.53
N PHE A 613 -5.68 -9.84 -14.22
CA PHE A 613 -5.00 -10.29 -15.42
C PHE A 613 -3.51 -10.08 -15.21
N ASP A 614 -2.75 -11.16 -15.19
CA ASP A 614 -1.31 -11.14 -15.00
C ASP A 614 -0.60 -11.57 -16.27
N GLY A 615 0.58 -11.02 -16.49
CA GLY A 615 1.46 -11.42 -17.56
C GLY A 615 2.91 -11.22 -17.16
N GLY A 616 3.79 -12.02 -17.74
CA GLY A 616 5.20 -11.87 -17.51
C GLY A 616 6.01 -12.99 -18.13
N ASN A 617 7.30 -12.74 -18.30
CA ASN A 617 8.27 -13.79 -18.54
C ASN A 617 9.68 -13.30 -18.18
N VAL A 618 10.62 -14.24 -18.21
CA VAL A 618 12.05 -14.03 -18.05
C VAL A 618 12.78 -14.58 -19.27
N TRP A 619 13.91 -13.98 -19.64
CA TRP A 619 14.73 -14.38 -20.79
C TRP A 619 16.21 -14.40 -20.44
N SER A 620 16.98 -15.30 -21.07
CA SER A 620 18.44 -15.36 -20.94
C SER A 620 19.12 -14.29 -21.80
N LYS A 621 18.64 -14.06 -23.02
CA LYS A 621 19.21 -13.10 -23.97
C LYS A 621 18.20 -12.04 -24.36
N LEU A 622 18.67 -10.80 -24.55
CA LEU A 622 17.84 -9.70 -25.04
C LEU A 622 17.25 -10.01 -26.43
N SER A 623 18.00 -10.77 -27.24
CA SER A 623 17.58 -11.22 -28.57
C SER A 623 16.34 -12.11 -28.55
N ASP A 624 15.92 -12.66 -27.42
CA ASP A 624 14.74 -13.52 -27.35
C ASP A 624 13.44 -12.71 -27.16
N LEU A 625 13.59 -11.44 -26.78
CA LEU A 625 12.52 -10.47 -26.59
C LEU A 625 12.15 -9.81 -27.93
N ARG A 626 11.67 -10.61 -28.90
CA ARG A 626 11.19 -10.13 -30.21
C ARG A 626 9.66 -10.11 -30.27
N TRP A 627 9.08 -9.47 -31.29
CA TRP A 627 7.63 -9.48 -31.54
C TRP A 627 6.98 -10.88 -31.46
N ARG A 628 7.68 -11.94 -31.89
CA ARG A 628 7.20 -13.33 -31.79
C ARG A 628 7.00 -13.81 -30.36
N ALA A 629 7.69 -13.23 -29.36
CA ALA A 629 7.46 -13.58 -27.96
C ALA A 629 6.05 -13.18 -27.49
N PHE A 630 5.42 -12.18 -28.14
CA PHE A 630 4.10 -11.65 -27.76
C PHE A 630 2.93 -12.25 -28.57
N ARG A 631 3.12 -13.41 -29.20
CA ARG A 631 2.03 -14.14 -29.89
C ARG A 631 0.89 -14.48 -28.92
N LEU A 632 -0.36 -14.33 -29.36
CA LEU A 632 -1.56 -14.58 -28.52
C LEU A 632 -2.06 -16.03 -28.54
N ASN A 633 -1.63 -16.84 -29.51
CA ASN A 633 -2.05 -18.23 -29.58
C ASN A 633 -1.32 -19.06 -28.52
N SER A 634 -2.05 -20.02 -27.94
CA SER A 634 -1.52 -20.99 -27.00
C SER A 634 -1.68 -22.39 -27.57
N ASP A 635 -0.56 -23.08 -27.79
CA ASP A 635 -0.50 -24.48 -28.18
C ASP A 635 0.59 -25.20 -27.37
N PRO A 636 0.26 -25.90 -26.28
CA PRO A 636 1.21 -26.69 -25.48
C PRO A 636 1.55 -28.03 -26.17
N GLY A 637 1.77 -28.01 -27.48
CA GLY A 637 2.19 -29.13 -28.31
C GLY A 637 3.68 -29.48 -28.13
N ASP A 638 4.30 -30.06 -29.14
CA ASP A 638 5.73 -30.40 -29.13
C ASP A 638 6.62 -29.14 -28.96
N PRO A 639 7.46 -29.05 -27.91
CA PRO A 639 8.34 -27.90 -27.68
C PRO A 639 9.36 -27.64 -28.80
N THR A 640 9.59 -28.60 -29.71
CA THR A 640 10.49 -28.47 -30.86
C THR A 640 9.81 -27.82 -32.08
N ASP A 641 8.48 -27.92 -32.21
CA ASP A 641 7.72 -27.40 -33.36
C ASP A 641 7.53 -25.89 -33.30
N LEU A 642 7.98 -25.13 -34.31
CA LEU A 642 7.88 -23.67 -34.35
C LEU A 642 6.46 -23.09 -34.16
N GLY A 643 5.42 -23.88 -34.43
CA GLY A 643 4.01 -23.53 -34.24
C GLY A 643 3.54 -23.49 -32.78
N THR A 644 4.24 -24.18 -31.88
CA THR A 644 3.81 -24.38 -30.49
C THR A 644 4.26 -23.24 -29.56
N THR A 645 3.62 -23.14 -28.40
CA THR A 645 3.97 -22.19 -27.34
C THR A 645 5.40 -22.41 -26.87
N LYS A 646 6.23 -21.36 -26.93
CA LYS A 646 7.65 -21.45 -26.58
C LYS A 646 7.93 -20.95 -25.18
N VAL A 647 8.95 -21.50 -24.53
CA VAL A 647 9.38 -21.13 -23.18
C VAL A 647 9.73 -19.64 -23.05
N TRP A 648 10.27 -19.04 -24.12
CA TRP A 648 10.54 -17.60 -24.22
C TRP A 648 9.32 -16.76 -24.62
N ASP A 649 8.17 -17.34 -24.93
CA ASP A 649 6.99 -16.53 -25.22
C ASP A 649 6.45 -15.88 -23.93
N TYR A 650 6.00 -14.64 -24.02
CA TYR A 650 5.33 -13.92 -22.94
C TYR A 650 4.12 -14.71 -22.44
N ARG A 651 4.07 -14.97 -21.12
CA ARG A 651 3.01 -15.75 -20.49
C ARG A 651 1.98 -14.83 -19.87
N TYR A 652 0.72 -15.23 -19.88
CA TYR A 652 -0.35 -14.48 -19.24
C TYR A 652 -1.44 -15.39 -18.71
N SER A 653 -2.20 -14.87 -17.76
CA SER A 653 -3.24 -15.57 -17.03
C SER A 653 -4.31 -14.56 -16.63
N TRP A 654 -5.48 -15.08 -16.31
CA TRP A 654 -6.50 -14.33 -15.63
C TRP A 654 -6.96 -15.09 -14.40
N GLY A 655 -7.63 -14.41 -13.50
CA GLY A 655 -8.17 -15.07 -12.34
C GLY A 655 -9.03 -14.19 -11.48
N THR A 656 -9.46 -14.80 -10.38
CA THR A 656 -10.34 -14.18 -9.40
C THR A 656 -9.87 -14.50 -7.99
N GLY A 657 -10.26 -13.69 -7.03
CA GLY A 657 -9.89 -13.89 -5.65
C GLY A 657 -10.72 -13.10 -4.67
N VAL A 658 -10.44 -13.33 -3.40
CA VAL A 658 -11.05 -12.64 -2.27
C VAL A 658 -9.94 -12.02 -1.43
N ARG A 659 -10.20 -10.81 -0.91
CA ARG A 659 -9.39 -10.17 0.13
C ARG A 659 -10.26 -9.94 1.35
N LEU A 660 -9.71 -10.22 2.52
CA LEU A 660 -10.35 -9.97 3.80
C LEU A 660 -9.34 -9.32 4.73
N ASP A 661 -9.65 -8.09 5.16
CA ASP A 661 -8.82 -7.37 6.12
C ASP A 661 -9.19 -7.80 7.53
N THR A 662 -8.33 -8.59 8.17
CA THR A 662 -8.52 -9.03 9.55
C THR A 662 -7.70 -8.18 10.52
N PRO A 663 -8.05 -8.14 11.82
CA PRO A 663 -7.20 -7.51 12.84
C PRO A 663 -5.77 -8.07 12.92
N PHE A 664 -5.55 -9.31 12.45
CA PHE A 664 -4.28 -10.02 12.50
C PHE A 664 -3.49 -9.95 11.17
N GLY A 665 -4.01 -9.23 10.18
CA GLY A 665 -3.40 -9.05 8.86
C GLY A 665 -4.33 -9.40 7.69
N PRO A 666 -3.94 -9.08 6.46
CA PRO A 666 -4.76 -9.36 5.28
C PRO A 666 -4.76 -10.85 4.95
N VAL A 667 -5.95 -11.36 4.60
CA VAL A 667 -6.13 -12.69 3.99
C VAL A 667 -6.35 -12.52 2.50
N ARG A 668 -5.65 -13.33 1.72
CA ARG A 668 -5.72 -13.37 0.26
C ARG A 668 -5.87 -14.81 -0.20
N VAL A 669 -6.90 -15.05 -1.01
CA VAL A 669 -7.08 -16.28 -1.77
C VAL A 669 -7.29 -15.90 -3.22
N ASP A 670 -6.47 -16.44 -4.11
CA ASP A 670 -6.54 -16.22 -5.56
C ASP A 670 -6.57 -17.56 -6.29
N MET A 671 -7.39 -17.64 -7.34
CA MET A 671 -7.35 -18.70 -8.33
C MET A 671 -6.89 -18.10 -9.66
N GLY A 672 -5.75 -18.54 -10.16
CA GLY A 672 -5.22 -18.15 -11.48
C GLY A 672 -5.40 -19.25 -12.51
N ILE A 673 -5.77 -18.87 -13.73
CA ILE A 673 -5.92 -19.74 -14.89
C ILE A 673 -4.94 -19.27 -15.96
N PRO A 674 -3.89 -20.04 -16.28
CA PRO A 674 -2.95 -19.67 -17.33
C PRO A 674 -3.62 -19.77 -18.70
N LEU A 675 -3.52 -18.70 -19.48
CA LEU A 675 -4.10 -18.62 -20.82
C LEU A 675 -3.13 -19.05 -21.91
N LYS A 676 -1.82 -19.02 -21.61
CA LYS A 676 -0.77 -19.39 -22.54
C LYS A 676 0.18 -20.42 -21.94
N ARG A 677 -0.16 -21.68 -22.12
CA ARG A 677 0.57 -22.80 -21.52
C ARG A 677 1.66 -23.31 -22.46
N ALA A 678 2.80 -23.68 -21.88
CA ALA A 678 3.85 -24.45 -22.52
C ALA A 678 3.79 -25.91 -22.10
N ARG A 679 4.36 -26.73 -22.98
CA ARG A 679 4.95 -28.02 -22.63
C ARG A 679 6.45 -27.80 -22.46
N TYR A 680 7.04 -28.41 -21.45
CA TYR A 680 8.48 -28.38 -21.22
C TYR A 680 9.09 -29.67 -21.76
N LEU A 681 10.35 -29.59 -22.19
CA LEU A 681 11.09 -30.81 -22.52
C LEU A 681 11.25 -31.61 -21.24
N SER A 682 10.99 -32.91 -21.31
CA SER A 682 11.14 -33.85 -20.21
C SER A 682 11.40 -35.22 -20.81
N GLU A 683 12.36 -35.96 -20.27
CA GLU A 683 12.69 -37.30 -20.74
C GLU A 683 11.75 -38.36 -20.17
N THR A 684 11.13 -38.07 -19.02
CA THR A 684 10.41 -39.07 -18.22
C THR A 684 8.92 -38.80 -18.06
N GLN A 685 8.45 -37.57 -18.31
CA GLN A 685 7.08 -37.14 -18.02
C GLN A 685 6.49 -36.18 -19.09
N ASP A 686 5.15 -36.16 -19.19
CA ASP A 686 4.44 -35.10 -19.91
C ASP A 686 4.34 -33.85 -19.01
N ASP A 687 5.37 -33.02 -19.01
CA ASP A 687 5.46 -31.81 -18.18
C ASP A 687 4.88 -30.58 -18.91
N LYS A 688 3.80 -30.02 -18.35
CA LYS A 688 3.03 -28.91 -18.91
C LYS A 688 2.62 -27.95 -17.80
N ASP A 689 2.48 -26.67 -18.16
CA ASP A 689 1.87 -25.69 -17.26
C ASP A 689 0.49 -26.18 -16.78
N PRO A 690 0.13 -25.97 -15.50
CA PRO A 690 -1.11 -26.48 -14.91
C PRO A 690 -2.37 -25.86 -15.55
N ASP A 691 -3.52 -26.53 -15.39
CA ASP A 691 -4.81 -25.98 -15.84
C ASP A 691 -5.26 -24.77 -15.00
N ARG A 692 -4.91 -24.76 -13.71
CA ARG A 692 -5.24 -23.71 -12.73
C ARG A 692 -4.36 -23.86 -11.49
N VAL A 693 -4.08 -22.75 -10.82
CA VAL A 693 -3.30 -22.71 -9.58
C VAL A 693 -4.03 -21.89 -8.53
N TRP A 694 -4.04 -22.39 -7.30
CA TRP A 694 -4.55 -21.67 -6.13
C TRP A 694 -3.40 -21.05 -5.36
N HIS A 695 -3.54 -19.76 -5.04
CA HIS A 695 -2.61 -19.05 -4.18
C HIS A 695 -3.33 -18.58 -2.93
N PHE A 696 -2.67 -18.74 -1.80
CA PHE A 696 -3.15 -18.31 -0.49
C PHE A 696 -2.05 -17.55 0.24
N SER A 697 -2.45 -16.54 1.01
CA SER A 697 -1.60 -15.84 1.97
C SER A 697 -2.44 -15.31 3.13
N LEU A 698 -1.98 -15.51 4.35
CA LEU A 698 -2.54 -14.98 5.58
C LEU A 698 -1.42 -14.35 6.41
N GLY A 699 -1.74 -13.25 7.10
CA GLY A 699 -0.87 -12.63 8.09
C GLY A 699 0.25 -11.85 7.42
N TYR A 700 1.43 -11.87 8.04
CA TYR A 700 2.58 -11.08 7.60
C TYR A 700 2.94 -11.44 6.13
N PRO A 701 2.78 -10.52 5.17
CA PRO A 701 3.19 -10.72 3.79
C PRO A 701 4.68 -10.37 3.65
N PHE A 702 5.42 -11.14 2.84
CA PHE A 702 6.71 -10.69 2.33
C PHE A 702 6.52 -9.75 1.14
#